data_AF-A0A1V5QV89-F1
#
_entry.id   AF-A0A1V5QV89-F1
#
_cell.length_a   1.000
_cell.length_b   1.000
_cell.length_c   1.000
_cell.angle_alpha   90.00
_cell.angle_beta   90.00
_cell.angle_gamma   90.00
#
_symmetry.space_group_name_H-M   'P 1'
#
loop_
_entity.id
_entity.type
_entity.pdbx_description
1 polymer ?
#
loop_
_entity_poly.entity_id
_entity_poly.type
_entity_poly.pdbx_seq_one_letter_code
_entity_poly.pdbx_strand_id
1 'polypeptide(L)'
;MTVVKYSFASSAKTSRPVAHVVRRPAVVEAMKQSQGALFWLVAPAGSGKTSLCLDYLQDRGCPSAWVRLDEADRDPASFFYYLEQAILSGGIASDWRAPTFLPEHLQAPGAYTRLFLRSLAPAIAPDACLVLDDAYNCQDAPFFGEFLRIVQDELPPGVHILICSRAAPPAVCAKALAYGAMVEIDSARLSFSQEETERLLAVLGVEDAAGKSEAVFEASQGWAVAIVLMATWLQRRPEAARNFEEHLPNLVGSFLATEVFEAYSSPERELLLAICWLPYFREDWAASLSGVETAGEIIARLVASGLVYEYSGRQYSLHRLFRTFLREWACINVAEEKRLQWVDQSVLLMLSDDDADVAVELALKYGLFERAAALIENQSADLFEEGRHQTLERWIESLPQHLHTPWHDYWLGLSLFTRDAARSREALLRAYVAFSDSDSRQNRYMALSWIVSTYALNNLKSDVPLVEVLSEYIGSDDYERLTDDNLRAHLAQAVFSGLALTDPGHPDFCLWQQRSEDALALPASQTIKIRILAWLAILSFLSGRYRRMDELCALLDGLPDLQELSPHAQVLAQCIRALAMLVHADHAALPLALKQARRLSTETGIINLDGINAMAYAVSRVLAGDVEGGGAILQEALAANHTKHYFMGVTLELAQSWITAWKGSGSSLQFAHIIRQTGRDSGLMMHEILGLTSECIAAALLDLPDLAARVAELRRLGNSGSIPYAAIHAELLDAWRLARAGDEEAAVPFLETGLKLLRQQSEGFLTSAVPQILQPLCALALRRNIEPDTARALIRVFGLPPPPDFPAYWTYPVQIRCFGGFELLIGGRSVPSQGKSKHRQMELIRMIAAHAPTPLAMGLISEILWPDSEGDAAHHALETTLSRLRTTLGYNIFIVEHGAVSLDRQFCWLDTVVAHEAMLLLEKQVKQKDRGMAATAQTLLDLCRGELLFGEGAAWIVARREYWNSRMTRAFSAVAAALVASGAAIAAARLLARALEINPHSELVVHDLMDTCLKADLHAEGLAAYQRFCRFSLPVLGIAVPEKIELLAQRLRKGGNE
;
A
#
# COMPACT_ATOMS: atom_id res chain seq x y z
N MET A 1 -28.60 11.53 1.02
CA MET A 1 -28.76 12.34 -0.22
C MET A 1 -30.01 13.22 -0.10
N THR A 2 -29.82 14.43 0.43
CA THR A 2 -30.70 15.58 0.21
C THR A 2 -29.73 16.75 0.12
N VAL A 3 -29.45 17.22 -1.10
CA VAL A 3 -28.57 18.38 -1.31
C VAL A 3 -29.32 19.59 -0.77
N VAL A 4 -29.00 19.98 0.46
CA VAL A 4 -29.43 21.26 1.03
C VAL A 4 -28.79 22.33 0.14
N LYS A 5 -29.62 23.07 -0.58
CA LYS A 5 -29.20 24.29 -1.28
C LYS A 5 -28.90 25.34 -0.21
N TYR A 6 -27.65 25.36 0.28
CA TYR A 6 -27.15 26.54 0.97
C TYR A 6 -27.10 27.67 -0.06
N SER A 7 -27.87 28.73 0.23
CA SER A 7 -27.76 30.01 -0.46
C SER A 7 -26.42 30.61 -0.03
N PHE A 8 -25.38 30.48 -0.85
CA PHE A 8 -24.05 31.02 -0.59
C PHE A 8 -24.10 32.56 -0.49
N ALA A 9 -24.34 33.09 0.71
CA ALA A 9 -23.99 34.46 1.03
C ALA A 9 -22.45 34.50 1.13
N SER A 10 -21.79 35.19 0.19
CA SER A 10 -20.34 35.25 0.16
C SER A 10 -19.83 35.98 1.40
N SER A 11 -19.23 35.26 2.34
CA SER A 11 -18.64 35.86 3.55
C SER A 11 -17.42 36.71 3.20
N ALA A 12 -17.04 37.65 4.06
CA ALA A 12 -15.85 38.48 3.87
C ALA A 12 -14.53 37.66 3.81
N LYS A 13 -14.56 36.37 4.19
CA LYS A 13 -13.43 35.44 4.09
C LYS A 13 -13.16 35.00 2.65
N THR A 14 -14.21 34.86 1.84
CA THR A 14 -14.17 34.31 0.46
C THR A 14 -14.49 35.35 -0.62
N SER A 15 -14.73 36.60 -0.20
CA SER A 15 -15.09 37.71 -1.09
C SER A 15 -13.91 38.63 -1.36
N ARG A 16 -13.78 39.06 -2.62
CA ARG A 16 -12.80 40.09 -3.00
C ARG A 16 -13.19 41.44 -2.36
N PRO A 17 -12.27 42.12 -1.66
CA PRO A 17 -12.54 43.47 -1.15
C PRO A 17 -12.67 44.50 -2.30
N VAL A 18 -13.55 45.47 -2.09
CA VAL A 18 -13.72 46.68 -2.89
C VAL A 18 -13.05 47.82 -2.13
N ALA A 19 -11.99 48.37 -2.73
CA ALA A 19 -11.24 49.48 -2.15
C ALA A 19 -10.74 50.41 -3.25
N HIS A 20 -10.67 51.70 -2.97
CA HIS A 20 -9.94 52.65 -3.81
C HIS A 20 -8.43 52.44 -3.61
N VAL A 21 -7.80 51.77 -4.58
CA VAL A 21 -6.36 51.47 -4.53
C VAL A 21 -5.59 52.45 -5.42
N VAL A 22 -4.46 52.94 -4.92
CA VAL A 22 -3.50 53.71 -5.72
C VAL A 22 -2.79 52.78 -6.69
N ARG A 23 -2.85 53.13 -7.98
CA ARG A 23 -2.23 52.35 -9.07
C ARG A 23 -0.70 52.33 -8.95
N ARG A 24 -0.11 51.14 -9.01
CA ARG A 24 1.33 50.85 -8.92
C ARG A 24 1.84 50.22 -10.21
N PRO A 25 1.83 50.96 -11.34
CA PRO A 25 2.08 50.39 -12.67
C PRO A 25 3.45 49.73 -12.81
N ALA A 26 4.49 50.25 -12.15
CA ALA A 26 5.84 49.68 -12.22
C ALA A 26 5.90 48.26 -11.61
N VAL A 27 5.24 48.04 -10.46
CA VAL A 27 5.23 46.74 -9.79
C VAL A 27 4.34 45.75 -10.54
N VAL A 28 3.15 46.20 -10.97
CA VAL A 28 2.21 45.38 -11.75
C VAL A 28 2.83 44.95 -13.09
N GLU A 29 3.52 45.84 -13.80
CA GLU A 29 4.17 45.51 -15.07
C GLU A 29 5.32 44.50 -14.88
N ALA A 30 6.12 44.64 -13.81
CA ALA A 30 7.14 43.64 -13.47
C ALA A 30 6.54 42.25 -13.19
N MET A 31 5.37 42.19 -12.55
CA MET A 31 4.63 40.94 -12.36
C MET A 31 4.14 40.35 -13.69
N LYS A 32 3.64 41.18 -14.61
CA LYS A 32 3.14 40.71 -15.93
C LYS A 32 4.24 40.21 -16.85
N GLN A 33 5.44 40.79 -16.76
CA GLN A 33 6.62 40.36 -17.54
C GLN A 33 7.29 39.10 -16.98
N SER A 34 6.88 38.63 -15.81
CA SER A 34 7.42 37.43 -15.19
C SER A 34 6.94 36.15 -15.89
N GLN A 35 7.81 35.14 -16.00
CA GLN A 35 7.46 33.84 -16.58
C GLN A 35 6.63 32.95 -15.61
N GLY A 36 6.67 33.24 -14.30
CA GLY A 36 6.01 32.46 -13.27
C GLY A 36 4.51 32.74 -13.13
N ALA A 37 3.75 31.70 -12.80
CA ALA A 37 2.32 31.79 -12.49
C ALA A 37 2.05 31.98 -10.98
N LEU A 38 3.06 31.76 -10.12
CA LEU A 38 2.96 31.92 -8.68
C LEU A 38 3.70 33.18 -8.22
N PHE A 39 3.02 34.09 -7.54
CA PHE A 39 3.61 35.31 -6.99
C PHE A 39 3.53 35.26 -5.46
N TRP A 40 4.68 35.34 -4.81
CA TRP A 40 4.78 35.40 -3.35
C TRP A 40 5.09 36.82 -2.89
N LEU A 41 4.10 37.49 -2.32
CA LEU A 41 4.22 38.84 -1.78
C LEU A 41 4.63 38.73 -0.31
N VAL A 42 5.87 39.07 0.02
CA VAL A 42 6.42 39.00 1.37
C VAL A 42 6.74 40.40 1.91
N ALA A 43 5.96 40.84 2.89
CA ALA A 43 6.22 42.09 3.58
C ALA A 43 5.51 42.13 4.95
N PRO A 44 5.93 43.01 5.87
CA PRO A 44 5.23 43.24 7.14
C PRO A 44 3.76 43.62 6.97
N ALA A 45 3.00 43.56 8.06
CA ALA A 45 1.62 44.01 8.08
C ALA A 45 1.51 45.48 7.64
N GLY A 46 0.47 45.82 6.88
CA GLY A 46 0.25 47.21 6.44
C GLY A 46 1.15 47.71 5.31
N SER A 47 1.95 46.84 4.68
CA SER A 47 2.82 47.23 3.55
C SER A 47 2.09 47.31 2.19
N GLY A 48 0.78 47.10 2.14
CA GLY A 48 -0.01 47.19 0.90
C GLY A 48 -0.08 45.92 0.04
N LYS A 49 0.20 44.72 0.59
CA LYS A 49 0.11 43.44 -0.14
C LYS A 49 -1.28 43.20 -0.76
N THR A 50 -2.33 43.24 0.07
CA THR A 50 -3.74 43.11 -0.34
C THR A 50 -4.10 44.14 -1.42
N SER A 51 -3.65 45.39 -1.25
CA SER A 51 -3.88 46.46 -2.23
C SER A 51 -3.18 46.17 -3.56
N LEU A 52 -1.93 45.68 -3.56
CA LEU A 52 -1.22 45.30 -4.79
C LEU A 52 -1.96 44.16 -5.53
N CYS A 53 -2.49 43.17 -4.81
CA CYS A 53 -3.31 42.12 -5.43
C CYS A 53 -4.55 42.72 -6.11
N LEU A 54 -5.27 43.63 -5.45
CA LEU A 54 -6.42 44.31 -6.04
C LEU A 54 -6.04 45.12 -7.29
N ASP A 55 -4.92 45.82 -7.25
CA ASP A 55 -4.39 46.61 -8.37
C ASP A 55 -4.05 45.72 -9.58
N TYR A 56 -3.37 44.61 -9.31
CA TYR A 56 -3.04 43.60 -10.31
C TYR A 56 -4.30 42.99 -10.95
N LEU A 57 -5.28 42.60 -10.13
CA LEU A 57 -6.56 42.04 -10.61
C LEU A 57 -7.36 43.07 -11.43
N GLN A 58 -7.38 44.34 -11.02
CA GLN A 58 -8.05 45.41 -11.75
C GLN A 58 -7.36 45.71 -13.08
N ASP A 59 -6.03 45.68 -13.12
CA ASP A 59 -5.26 45.88 -14.36
C ASP A 59 -5.50 44.75 -15.37
N ARG A 60 -5.54 43.50 -14.89
CA ARG A 60 -5.70 42.33 -15.75
C ARG A 60 -7.14 42.11 -16.21
N GLY A 61 -8.13 42.55 -15.43
CA GLY A 61 -9.54 42.38 -15.76
C GLY A 61 -9.99 40.91 -15.84
N CYS A 62 -9.34 40.01 -15.11
CA CYS A 62 -9.66 38.58 -15.12
C CYS A 62 -10.61 38.15 -13.99
N PRO A 63 -11.31 37.00 -14.15
CA PRO A 63 -12.04 36.37 -13.06
C PRO A 63 -11.10 36.05 -11.89
N SER A 64 -11.53 36.31 -10.66
CA SER A 64 -10.69 36.14 -9.48
C SER A 64 -11.40 35.49 -8.31
N ALA A 65 -10.77 34.48 -7.71
CA ALA A 65 -11.18 33.90 -6.43
C ALA A 65 -10.29 34.46 -5.32
N TRP A 66 -10.88 34.80 -4.18
CA TRP A 66 -10.17 35.40 -3.06
C TRP A 66 -10.43 34.64 -1.77
N VAL A 67 -9.39 34.09 -1.15
CA VAL A 67 -9.46 33.46 0.18
C VAL A 67 -8.56 34.23 1.12
N ARG A 68 -9.10 34.69 2.25
CA ARG A 68 -8.29 35.15 3.38
C ARG A 68 -8.07 33.99 4.34
N LEU A 69 -6.80 33.63 4.56
CA LEU A 69 -6.40 32.53 5.41
C LEU A 69 -6.22 32.96 6.86
N ASP A 70 -6.68 32.14 7.79
CA ASP A 70 -6.53 32.28 9.24
C ASP A 70 -6.01 30.99 9.90
N GLU A 71 -5.99 30.94 11.23
CA GLU A 71 -5.47 29.77 11.96
C GLU A 71 -6.32 28.51 11.78
N ALA A 72 -7.62 28.63 11.49
CA ALA A 72 -8.49 27.48 11.26
C ALA A 72 -8.15 26.76 9.95
N ASP A 73 -7.60 27.49 8.97
CA ASP A 73 -7.19 26.95 7.67
C ASP A 73 -5.86 26.16 7.74
N ARG A 74 -5.29 25.97 8.94
CA ARG A 74 -4.25 24.97 9.19
C ARG A 74 -4.79 23.54 9.13
N ASP A 75 -6.10 23.38 9.27
CA ASP A 75 -6.82 22.15 9.00
C ASP A 75 -7.02 22.02 7.48
N PRO A 76 -6.51 20.95 6.82
CA PRO A 76 -6.65 20.79 5.38
C PRO A 76 -8.11 20.78 4.91
N ALA A 77 -9.03 20.20 5.69
CA ALA A 77 -10.44 20.17 5.33
C ALA A 77 -11.04 21.59 5.29
N SER A 78 -10.78 22.40 6.32
CA SER A 78 -11.19 23.81 6.37
C SER A 78 -10.58 24.63 5.23
N PHE A 79 -9.29 24.45 4.95
CA PHE A 79 -8.61 25.12 3.84
C PHE A 79 -9.30 24.83 2.50
N PHE A 80 -9.57 23.56 2.18
CA PHE A 80 -10.21 23.19 0.92
C PHE A 80 -11.67 23.61 0.84
N TYR A 81 -12.39 23.58 1.96
CA TYR A 81 -13.75 24.10 2.07
C TYR A 81 -13.79 25.59 1.68
N TYR A 82 -13.00 26.45 2.33
CA TYR A 82 -13.01 27.88 2.04
C TYR A 82 -12.43 28.21 0.66
N LEU A 83 -11.50 27.39 0.17
CA LEU A 83 -10.97 27.52 -1.19
C LEU A 83 -12.04 27.21 -2.24
N GLU A 84 -12.82 26.14 -2.08
CA GLU A 84 -13.98 25.84 -2.94
C GLU A 84 -14.97 27.01 -2.93
N GLN A 85 -15.33 27.51 -1.75
CA GLN A 85 -16.27 28.62 -1.61
C GLN A 85 -15.80 29.87 -2.37
N ALA A 86 -14.52 30.24 -2.25
CA ALA A 86 -13.96 31.39 -2.97
C ALA A 86 -13.90 31.18 -4.49
N ILE A 87 -13.68 29.95 -4.95
CA ILE A 87 -13.68 29.61 -6.38
C ILE A 87 -15.08 29.81 -6.98
N LEU A 88 -16.10 29.33 -6.28
CA LEU A 88 -17.50 29.44 -6.70
C LEU A 88 -18.00 30.88 -6.62
N SER A 89 -17.77 31.57 -5.50
CA SER A 89 -18.21 32.96 -5.29
C SER A 89 -17.46 33.96 -6.19
N GLY A 90 -16.18 33.72 -6.45
CA GLY A 90 -15.36 34.50 -7.37
C GLY A 90 -15.70 34.30 -8.85
N GLY A 91 -16.58 33.33 -9.16
CA GLY A 91 -17.05 33.04 -10.51
C GLY A 91 -15.95 32.52 -11.44
N ILE A 92 -14.85 31.99 -10.89
CA ILE A 92 -13.76 31.47 -11.71
C ILE A 92 -14.03 30.04 -12.20
N ALA A 93 -14.99 29.34 -11.59
CA ALA A 93 -15.46 28.03 -12.01
C ALA A 93 -16.93 27.79 -11.57
N SER A 94 -17.88 28.57 -12.08
CA SER A 94 -19.27 28.62 -11.56
C SER A 94 -20.05 27.29 -11.63
N ASP A 95 -19.78 26.44 -12.62
CA ASP A 95 -20.46 25.15 -12.80
C ASP A 95 -19.68 23.95 -12.22
N TRP A 96 -18.52 24.22 -11.59
CA TRP A 96 -17.68 23.19 -11.00
C TRP A 96 -18.25 22.71 -9.66
N ARG A 97 -17.93 21.46 -9.33
CA ARG A 97 -18.19 20.88 -8.01
C ARG A 97 -16.90 20.26 -7.52
N ALA A 98 -16.45 20.64 -6.33
CA ALA A 98 -15.28 20.00 -5.77
C ALA A 98 -15.60 18.53 -5.43
N PRO A 99 -14.61 17.63 -5.54
CA PRO A 99 -14.64 16.35 -4.85
C PRO A 99 -14.91 16.57 -3.36
N THR A 100 -15.69 15.70 -2.71
CA THR A 100 -15.91 15.80 -1.27
C THR A 100 -14.63 15.44 -0.51
N PHE A 101 -14.21 16.30 0.43
CA PHE A 101 -13.16 15.98 1.39
C PHE A 101 -13.71 14.99 2.42
N LEU A 102 -13.08 13.83 2.56
CA LEU A 102 -13.50 12.77 3.47
C LEU A 102 -12.45 12.59 4.59
N PRO A 103 -12.83 12.08 5.77
CA PRO A 103 -11.90 11.76 6.85
C PRO A 103 -10.71 10.89 6.40
N GLU A 104 -10.93 9.98 5.44
CA GLU A 104 -9.88 9.12 4.89
C GLU A 104 -8.76 9.89 4.16
N HIS A 105 -9.01 11.12 3.70
CA HIS A 105 -8.01 11.98 3.06
C HIS A 105 -7.06 12.64 4.06
N LEU A 106 -7.40 12.72 5.34
CA LEU A 106 -6.56 13.37 6.37
C LEU A 106 -5.18 12.70 6.52
N GLN A 107 -5.08 11.41 6.21
CA GLN A 107 -3.80 10.68 6.26
C GLN A 107 -2.88 11.01 5.07
N ALA A 108 -3.44 11.50 3.96
CA ALA A 108 -2.72 11.79 2.73
C ALA A 108 -3.31 13.01 1.99
N PRO A 109 -3.29 14.22 2.59
CA PRO A 109 -3.94 15.41 2.04
C PRO A 109 -3.39 15.81 0.65
N GLY A 110 -2.15 15.45 0.32
CA GLY A 110 -1.60 15.63 -1.02
C GLY A 110 -2.33 14.87 -2.13
N ALA A 111 -2.83 13.66 -1.85
CA ALA A 111 -3.61 12.88 -2.81
C ALA A 111 -4.94 13.60 -3.13
N TYR A 112 -5.62 14.09 -2.10
CA TYR A 112 -6.81 14.93 -2.29
C TYR A 112 -6.49 16.24 -3.00
N THR A 113 -5.37 16.89 -2.67
CA THR A 113 -4.94 18.14 -3.34
C THR A 113 -4.82 17.96 -4.86
N ARG A 114 -4.21 16.85 -5.31
CA ARG A 114 -4.13 16.52 -6.73
C ARG A 114 -5.52 16.29 -7.34
N LEU A 115 -6.37 15.54 -6.65
CA LEU A 115 -7.75 15.28 -7.09
C LEU A 115 -8.55 16.59 -7.25
N PHE A 116 -8.49 17.46 -6.24
CA PHE A 116 -9.11 18.77 -6.22
C PHE A 116 -8.66 19.62 -7.42
N LEU A 117 -7.35 19.80 -7.61
CA LEU A 117 -6.81 20.62 -8.69
C LEU A 117 -7.11 20.04 -10.09
N ARG A 118 -7.03 18.71 -10.26
CA ARG A 118 -7.38 18.06 -11.53
C ARG A 118 -8.85 18.18 -11.87
N SER A 119 -9.73 18.16 -10.86
CA SER A 119 -11.16 18.38 -11.07
C SER A 119 -11.47 19.84 -11.44
N LEU A 120 -10.68 20.79 -10.92
CA LEU A 120 -10.81 22.22 -11.17
C LEU A 120 -10.24 22.62 -12.54
N ALA A 121 -9.14 22.01 -12.95
CA ALA A 121 -8.41 22.32 -14.18
C ALA A 121 -9.26 22.45 -15.46
N PRO A 122 -10.24 21.55 -15.76
CA PRO A 122 -11.09 21.70 -16.94
C PRO A 122 -12.20 22.75 -16.79
N ALA A 123 -12.51 23.18 -15.56
CA ALA A 123 -13.63 24.09 -15.28
C ALA A 123 -13.19 25.53 -14.99
N ILE A 124 -11.93 25.74 -14.64
CA ILE A 124 -11.40 27.07 -14.31
C ILE A 124 -11.34 27.98 -15.55
N ALA A 125 -11.76 29.23 -15.38
CA ALA A 125 -11.74 30.23 -16.44
C ALA A 125 -10.30 30.50 -16.92
N PRO A 126 -10.10 30.73 -18.23
CA PRO A 126 -8.81 31.18 -18.76
C PRO A 126 -8.35 32.45 -18.05
N ASP A 127 -7.04 32.56 -17.80
CA ASP A 127 -6.41 33.71 -17.14
C ASP A 127 -6.91 34.02 -15.71
N ALA A 128 -7.65 33.09 -15.09
CA ALA A 128 -8.16 33.25 -13.73
C ALA A 128 -7.04 33.50 -12.73
N CYS A 129 -7.36 34.26 -11.68
CA CYS A 129 -6.43 34.54 -10.60
C CYS A 129 -6.98 34.11 -9.24
N LEU A 130 -6.22 33.28 -8.53
CA LEU A 130 -6.53 32.90 -7.16
C LEU A 130 -5.66 33.72 -6.19
N VAL A 131 -6.29 34.33 -5.19
CA VAL A 131 -5.58 35.08 -4.15
C VAL A 131 -5.68 34.34 -2.82
N LEU A 132 -4.52 34.00 -2.25
CA LEU A 132 -4.36 33.46 -0.90
C LEU A 132 -3.81 34.59 -0.01
N ASP A 133 -4.70 35.36 0.61
CA ASP A 133 -4.32 36.45 1.49
C ASP A 133 -4.01 35.96 2.91
N ASP A 134 -3.07 36.60 3.60
CA ASP A 134 -2.61 36.22 4.95
C ASP A 134 -2.13 34.75 5.10
N ALA A 135 -1.50 34.19 4.06
CA ALA A 135 -1.00 32.81 4.01
C ALA A 135 0.01 32.42 5.10
N TYR A 136 0.62 33.39 5.80
CA TYR A 136 1.52 33.12 6.92
C TYR A 136 0.84 32.32 8.06
N ASN A 137 -0.50 32.37 8.18
CA ASN A 137 -1.24 31.63 9.20
C ASN A 137 -1.21 30.09 9.00
N CYS A 138 -1.07 29.64 7.75
CA CYS A 138 -1.08 28.22 7.37
C CYS A 138 0.30 27.73 6.88
N GLN A 139 1.27 28.63 6.78
CA GLN A 139 2.51 28.39 6.04
C GLN A 139 3.37 27.24 6.61
N ASP A 140 3.30 27.04 7.92
CA ASP A 140 3.98 25.97 8.66
C ASP A 140 3.14 24.68 8.79
N ALA A 141 1.90 24.68 8.30
CA ALA A 141 1.09 23.48 8.26
C ALA A 141 1.69 22.48 7.25
N PRO A 142 1.89 21.19 7.63
CA PRO A 142 2.55 20.22 6.76
C PRO A 142 1.92 20.07 5.37
N PHE A 143 0.59 20.12 5.27
CA PHE A 143 -0.11 19.99 4.01
C PHE A 143 0.08 21.19 3.07
N PHE A 144 0.31 22.40 3.60
CA PHE A 144 0.37 23.63 2.81
C PHE A 144 1.61 23.66 1.91
N GLY A 145 2.76 23.21 2.42
CA GLY A 145 3.97 23.07 1.61
C GLY A 145 3.79 22.07 0.48
N GLU A 146 3.08 20.97 0.73
CA GLU A 146 2.74 19.98 -0.30
C GLU A 146 1.76 20.56 -1.32
N PHE A 147 0.75 21.32 -0.88
CA PHE A 147 -0.17 22.05 -1.75
C PHE A 147 0.57 22.96 -2.73
N LEU A 148 1.50 23.79 -2.25
CA LEU A 148 2.30 24.68 -3.11
C LEU A 148 3.12 23.90 -4.14
N ARG A 149 3.64 22.72 -3.77
CA ARG A 149 4.39 21.86 -4.69
C ARG A 149 3.47 21.27 -5.77
N ILE A 150 2.30 20.75 -5.38
CA ILE A 150 1.35 20.13 -6.32
C ILE A 150 0.77 21.17 -7.27
N VAL A 151 0.45 22.36 -6.76
CA VAL A 151 -0.02 23.47 -7.58
C VAL A 151 0.96 23.77 -8.72
N GLN A 152 2.28 23.76 -8.47
CA GLN A 152 3.26 23.98 -9.55
C GLN A 152 3.17 22.94 -10.67
N ASP A 153 2.85 21.69 -10.31
CA ASP A 153 2.78 20.56 -11.26
C ASP A 153 1.43 20.51 -12.01
N GLU A 154 0.33 20.94 -11.38
CA GLU A 154 -1.05 20.70 -11.85
C GLU A 154 -1.81 21.98 -12.25
N LEU A 155 -1.26 23.18 -12.01
CA LEU A 155 -1.93 24.44 -12.35
C LEU A 155 -2.05 24.62 -13.88
N PRO A 156 -3.25 24.90 -14.43
CA PRO A 156 -3.41 25.12 -15.85
C PRO A 156 -2.62 26.33 -16.37
N PRO A 157 -2.09 26.28 -17.61
CA PRO A 157 -1.44 27.43 -18.23
C PRO A 157 -2.34 28.67 -18.22
N GLY A 158 -1.78 29.82 -17.85
CA GLY A 158 -2.49 31.10 -17.79
C GLY A 158 -3.18 31.38 -16.45
N VAL A 159 -3.36 30.40 -15.57
CA VAL A 159 -3.90 30.66 -14.22
C VAL A 159 -2.79 31.20 -13.32
N HIS A 160 -3.08 32.23 -12.53
CA HIS A 160 -2.13 32.85 -11.62
C HIS A 160 -2.55 32.72 -10.17
N ILE A 161 -1.58 32.56 -9.27
CA ILE A 161 -1.84 32.56 -7.83
C ILE A 161 -1.01 33.63 -7.16
N LEU A 162 -1.69 34.54 -6.46
CA LEU A 162 -1.11 35.59 -5.64
C LEU A 162 -1.15 35.13 -4.18
N ILE A 163 0.00 35.03 -3.52
CA ILE A 163 0.12 34.57 -2.14
C ILE A 163 0.69 35.69 -1.29
N CYS A 164 -0.11 36.22 -0.37
CA CYS A 164 0.33 37.27 0.54
C CYS A 164 0.79 36.66 1.87
N SER A 165 2.07 36.81 2.21
CA SER A 165 2.61 36.37 3.49
C SER A 165 3.43 37.45 4.16
N ARG A 166 3.71 37.25 5.45
CA ARG A 166 4.68 38.03 6.23
C ARG A 166 6.03 37.34 6.30
N ALA A 167 6.09 36.05 5.96
CA ALA A 167 7.30 35.25 5.95
C ALA A 167 7.69 34.89 4.50
N ALA A 168 8.98 34.61 4.31
CA ALA A 168 9.53 34.15 3.02
C ALA A 168 8.93 32.79 2.62
N PRO A 169 8.91 32.41 1.33
CA PRO A 169 8.37 31.12 0.88
C PRO A 169 8.96 29.91 1.63
N PRO A 170 8.18 28.84 1.89
CA PRO A 170 8.72 27.60 2.47
C PRO A 170 9.86 26.99 1.64
N ALA A 171 10.79 26.29 2.28
CA ALA A 171 11.96 25.70 1.63
C ALA A 171 11.62 24.76 0.44
N VAL A 172 10.44 24.11 0.47
CA VAL A 172 9.93 23.27 -0.63
C VAL A 172 9.74 24.05 -1.94
N CYS A 173 9.61 25.38 -1.88
CA CYS A 173 9.46 26.26 -3.04
C CYS A 173 10.81 26.73 -3.63
N ALA A 174 11.95 26.35 -3.04
CA ALA A 174 13.27 26.82 -3.49
C ALA A 174 13.56 26.53 -4.97
N LYS A 175 13.12 25.36 -5.48
CA LYS A 175 13.23 25.02 -6.90
C LYS A 175 12.34 25.92 -7.77
N ALA A 176 11.12 26.21 -7.33
CA ALA A 176 10.19 27.07 -8.06
C ALA A 176 10.72 28.49 -8.21
N LEU A 177 11.34 29.02 -7.16
CA LEU A 177 12.03 30.31 -7.17
C LEU A 177 13.24 30.29 -8.11
N ALA A 178 14.09 29.25 -8.02
CA ALA A 178 15.30 29.13 -8.83
C ALA A 178 15.01 29.01 -10.34
N TYR A 179 13.92 28.34 -10.72
CA TYR A 179 13.49 28.18 -12.11
C TYR A 179 12.52 29.27 -12.60
N GLY A 180 12.19 30.26 -11.76
CA GLY A 180 11.29 31.36 -12.12
C GLY A 180 9.81 30.97 -12.26
N ALA A 181 9.41 29.77 -11.85
CA ALA A 181 8.01 29.34 -11.80
C ALA A 181 7.24 30.06 -10.66
N MET A 182 7.96 30.42 -9.60
CA MET A 182 7.49 31.31 -8.53
C MET A 182 8.33 32.58 -8.49
N VAL A 183 7.69 33.73 -8.31
CA VAL A 183 8.34 35.05 -8.21
C VAL A 183 8.08 35.67 -6.85
N GLU A 184 9.14 36.03 -6.16
CA GLU A 184 9.07 36.73 -4.89
C GLU A 184 9.03 38.26 -5.09
N ILE A 185 8.10 38.91 -4.38
CA ILE A 185 7.96 40.36 -4.30
C ILE A 185 8.19 40.75 -2.85
N ASP A 186 9.37 41.27 -2.57
CA ASP A 186 9.81 41.62 -1.23
C ASP A 186 9.28 43.00 -0.76
N SER A 187 9.60 43.32 0.49
CA SER A 187 9.22 44.59 1.10
C SER A 187 9.81 45.81 0.37
N ALA A 188 10.99 45.70 -0.24
CA ALA A 188 11.63 46.83 -0.92
C ALA A 188 10.87 47.22 -2.19
N ARG A 189 10.35 46.23 -2.93
CA ARG A 189 9.47 46.46 -4.09
C ARG A 189 8.07 46.91 -3.70
N LEU A 190 7.61 46.54 -2.50
CA LEU A 190 6.30 46.91 -1.97
C LEU A 190 6.27 48.29 -1.30
N SER A 191 7.40 48.82 -0.82
CA SER A 191 7.46 50.17 -0.27
C SER A 191 7.01 51.21 -1.29
N PHE A 192 6.23 52.19 -0.83
CA PHE A 192 5.82 53.31 -1.67
C PHE A 192 7.03 54.18 -1.96
N SER A 193 7.21 54.57 -3.22
CA SER A 193 8.12 55.66 -3.59
C SER A 193 7.56 57.01 -3.12
N GLN A 194 8.40 58.05 -3.13
CA GLN A 194 7.96 59.42 -2.85
C GLN A 194 6.83 59.86 -3.79
N GLU A 195 6.93 59.55 -5.10
CA GLU A 195 5.89 59.84 -6.09
C GLU A 195 4.58 59.06 -5.85
N GLU A 196 4.67 57.81 -5.39
CA GLU A 196 3.49 57.04 -4.99
C GLU A 196 2.87 57.59 -3.69
N THR A 197 3.70 58.10 -2.77
CA THR A 197 3.25 58.72 -1.51
C THR A 197 2.46 60.00 -1.78
N GLU A 198 2.97 60.90 -2.63
CA GLU A 198 2.25 62.10 -3.06
C GLU A 198 0.90 61.75 -3.68
N ARG A 199 0.87 60.77 -4.60
CA ARG A 199 -0.37 60.30 -5.23
C ARG A 199 -1.35 59.73 -4.22
N LEU A 200 -0.89 58.97 -3.23
CA LEU A 200 -1.74 58.44 -2.17
C LEU A 200 -2.31 59.56 -1.28
N LEU A 201 -1.52 60.56 -0.89
CA LEU A 201 -1.99 61.71 -0.13
C LEU A 201 -3.06 62.51 -0.91
N ALA A 202 -2.85 62.70 -2.20
CA ALA A 202 -3.80 63.39 -3.07
C ALA A 202 -5.12 62.61 -3.21
N VAL A 203 -5.06 61.29 -3.42
CA VAL A 203 -6.25 60.41 -3.51
C VAL A 203 -7.03 60.39 -2.21
N LEU A 204 -6.34 60.38 -1.06
CA LEU A 204 -7.01 60.43 0.23
C LEU A 204 -7.66 61.80 0.48
N GLY A 205 -7.23 62.88 -0.18
CA GLY A 205 -7.80 64.22 -0.04
C GLY A 205 -7.05 65.13 0.94
N VAL A 206 -5.73 64.94 1.10
CA VAL A 206 -4.89 65.81 1.92
C VAL A 206 -4.61 67.13 1.19
N GLU A 207 -4.89 68.27 1.84
CA GLU A 207 -4.52 69.59 1.33
C GLU A 207 -2.99 69.76 1.28
N ASP A 208 -2.47 70.29 0.18
CA ASP A 208 -1.02 70.43 -0.10
C ASP A 208 -0.26 69.08 -0.03
N ALA A 209 -0.77 68.08 -0.74
CA ALA A 209 -0.16 66.75 -0.81
C ALA A 209 1.30 66.79 -1.31
N ALA A 210 1.61 67.63 -2.30
CA ALA A 210 2.96 67.79 -2.84
C ALA A 210 3.94 68.44 -1.84
N GLY A 211 3.50 69.46 -1.08
CA GLY A 211 4.34 70.09 -0.06
C GLY A 211 4.62 69.18 1.14
N LYS A 212 3.74 68.22 1.43
CA LYS A 212 3.85 67.32 2.59
C LYS A 212 4.40 65.94 2.26
N SER A 213 4.53 65.56 0.99
CA SER A 213 4.89 64.20 0.58
C SER A 213 6.28 63.79 1.02
N GLU A 214 7.26 64.70 0.99
CA GLU A 214 8.64 64.41 1.41
C GLU A 214 8.70 64.08 2.91
N ALA A 215 8.14 64.94 3.76
CA ALA A 215 8.09 64.73 5.21
C ALA A 215 7.31 63.45 5.59
N VAL A 216 6.18 63.18 4.92
CA VAL A 216 5.42 61.93 5.14
C VAL A 216 6.21 60.70 4.66
N PHE A 217 6.90 60.79 3.52
CA PHE A 217 7.71 59.70 3.00
C PHE A 217 8.91 59.41 3.93
N GLU A 218 9.64 60.42 4.39
CA GLU A 218 10.74 60.24 5.35
C GLU A 218 10.25 59.67 6.69
N ALA A 219 9.11 60.13 7.18
CA ALA A 219 8.50 59.66 8.43
C ALA A 219 8.01 58.21 8.34
N SER A 220 7.44 57.81 7.19
CA SER A 220 6.85 56.48 6.99
C SER A 220 7.80 55.47 6.34
N GLN A 221 8.89 55.93 5.73
CA GLN A 221 9.78 55.14 4.87
C GLN A 221 9.01 54.34 3.79
N GLY A 222 7.93 54.93 3.27
CA GLY A 222 7.07 54.30 2.25
C GLY A 222 6.14 53.21 2.80
N TRP A 223 5.99 53.07 4.12
CA TRP A 223 5.05 52.12 4.73
C TRP A 223 3.60 52.58 4.55
N ALA A 224 2.85 51.88 3.70
CA ALA A 224 1.52 52.29 3.24
C ALA A 224 0.55 52.65 4.38
N VAL A 225 0.50 51.85 5.45
CA VAL A 225 -0.41 52.13 6.58
C VAL A 225 -0.01 53.38 7.37
N ALA A 226 1.27 53.67 7.57
CA ALA A 226 1.67 54.92 8.20
C ALA A 226 1.27 56.12 7.35
N ILE A 227 1.39 56.02 6.02
CA ILE A 227 0.94 57.08 5.10
C ILE A 227 -0.57 57.31 5.24
N VAL A 228 -1.38 56.24 5.24
CA VAL A 228 -2.84 56.33 5.42
C VAL A 228 -3.23 56.93 6.77
N LEU A 229 -2.56 56.53 7.85
CA LEU A 229 -2.81 57.04 9.20
C LEU A 229 -2.42 58.52 9.34
N MET A 230 -1.24 58.91 8.81
CA MET A 230 -0.80 60.31 8.79
C MET A 230 -1.72 61.17 7.91
N ALA A 231 -2.17 60.67 6.76
CA ALA A 231 -3.15 61.33 5.92
C ALA A 231 -4.49 61.55 6.64
N THR A 232 -4.97 60.53 7.36
CA THR A 232 -6.20 60.63 8.17
C THR A 232 -6.06 61.66 9.28
N TRP A 233 -4.90 61.70 9.96
CA TRP A 233 -4.61 62.71 10.98
C TRP A 233 -4.59 64.12 10.40
N LEU A 234 -3.92 64.32 9.26
CA LEU A 234 -3.82 65.61 8.56
C LEU A 234 -5.20 66.16 8.16
N GLN A 235 -6.10 65.30 7.68
CA GLN A 235 -7.46 65.70 7.31
C GLN A 235 -8.32 66.11 8.50
N ARG A 236 -8.16 65.42 9.63
CA ARG A 236 -9.00 65.66 10.81
C ARG A 236 -8.47 66.77 11.71
N ARG A 237 -7.23 67.22 11.52
CA ARG A 237 -6.61 68.35 12.24
C ARG A 237 -6.02 69.40 11.29
N PRO A 238 -6.84 70.12 10.51
CA PRO A 238 -6.36 71.07 9.50
C PRO A 238 -5.55 72.24 10.09
N GLU A 239 -5.79 72.63 11.34
CA GLU A 239 -5.00 73.67 12.01
C GLU A 239 -3.60 73.18 12.42
N ALA A 240 -3.50 71.97 12.97
CA ALA A 240 -2.22 71.35 13.32
C ALA A 240 -1.43 70.90 12.08
N ALA A 241 -2.12 70.60 10.98
CA ALA A 241 -1.53 70.26 9.68
C ALA A 241 -0.71 71.40 9.07
N ARG A 242 -0.89 72.65 9.51
CA ARG A 242 -0.07 73.80 9.09
C ARG A 242 1.35 73.74 9.63
N ASN A 243 1.55 73.11 10.79
CA ASN A 243 2.85 72.90 11.44
C ASN A 243 3.15 71.40 11.54
N PHE A 244 2.93 70.64 10.46
CA PHE A 244 3.04 69.18 10.47
C PHE A 244 4.40 68.67 10.97
N GLU A 245 5.49 69.36 10.60
CA GLU A 245 6.86 69.02 11.00
C GLU A 245 7.06 69.02 12.54
N GLU A 246 6.37 69.88 13.28
CA GLU A 246 6.45 69.94 14.74
C GLU A 246 5.77 68.73 15.42
N HIS A 247 4.80 68.11 14.74
CA HIS A 247 4.03 66.97 15.23
C HIS A 247 4.56 65.62 14.73
N LEU A 248 5.47 65.61 13.74
CA LEU A 248 6.08 64.42 13.14
C LEU A 248 6.65 63.43 14.19
N PRO A 249 7.37 63.86 15.25
CA PRO A 249 7.92 62.95 16.25
C PRO A 249 6.88 62.08 16.96
N ASN A 250 5.66 62.60 17.17
CA ASN A 250 4.56 61.87 17.81
C ASN A 250 3.87 60.91 16.82
N LEU A 251 3.97 61.18 15.51
CA LEU A 251 3.35 60.42 14.43
C LEU A 251 4.24 59.32 13.84
N VAL A 252 5.53 59.27 14.21
CA VAL A 252 6.52 58.28 13.73
C VAL A 252 6.67 57.08 14.70
N GLY A 253 6.02 57.12 15.87
CA GLY A 253 6.16 56.10 16.94
C GLY A 253 4.89 55.29 17.24
N SER A 254 4.91 54.55 18.35
CA SER A 254 3.77 53.73 18.84
C SER A 254 2.49 54.52 19.16
N PHE A 255 2.55 55.85 19.12
CA PHE A 255 1.45 56.76 19.45
C PHE A 255 0.61 57.19 18.24
N LEU A 256 1.04 56.90 16.99
CA LEU A 256 0.34 57.32 15.77
C LEU A 256 -1.14 56.87 15.76
N ALA A 257 -1.39 55.62 16.12
CA ALA A 257 -2.75 55.08 16.14
C ALA A 257 -3.61 55.74 17.24
N THR A 258 -3.01 56.11 18.38
CA THR A 258 -3.67 56.85 19.46
C THR A 258 -4.04 58.26 19.02
N GLU A 259 -3.10 59.00 18.42
CA GLU A 259 -3.35 60.36 17.90
C GLU A 259 -4.44 60.37 16.82
N VAL A 260 -4.45 59.35 15.94
CA VAL A 260 -5.50 59.16 14.93
C VAL A 260 -6.84 58.85 15.61
N PHE A 261 -6.86 57.96 16.60
CA PHE A 261 -8.09 57.59 17.31
C PHE A 261 -8.68 58.76 18.12
N GLU A 262 -7.84 59.55 18.77
CA GLU A 262 -8.26 60.74 19.53
C GLU A 262 -8.76 61.88 18.64
N ALA A 263 -8.38 61.91 17.36
CA ALA A 263 -8.93 62.84 16.38
C ALA A 263 -10.39 62.54 15.97
N TYR A 264 -10.95 61.39 16.38
CA TYR A 264 -12.36 61.07 16.17
C TYR A 264 -13.26 61.69 17.25
N SER A 265 -14.47 62.07 16.85
CA SER A 265 -15.52 62.53 17.78
C SER A 265 -15.96 61.42 18.73
N SER A 266 -16.62 61.77 19.84
CA SER A 266 -17.07 60.76 20.82
C SER A 266 -17.99 59.68 20.22
N PRO A 267 -18.98 60.01 19.36
CA PRO A 267 -19.81 58.99 18.70
C PRO A 267 -19.03 58.10 17.73
N GLU A 268 -18.05 58.65 17.01
CA GLU A 268 -17.20 57.87 16.09
C GLU A 268 -16.29 56.90 16.86
N ARG A 269 -15.72 57.34 17.99
CA ARG A 269 -14.90 56.47 18.86
C ARG A 269 -15.73 55.32 19.43
N GLU A 270 -16.93 55.61 19.92
CA GLU A 270 -17.85 54.58 20.43
C GLU A 270 -18.19 53.56 19.34
N LEU A 271 -18.52 54.03 18.13
CA LEU A 271 -18.78 53.16 16.97
C LEU A 271 -17.58 52.26 16.65
N LEU A 272 -16.38 52.83 16.53
CA LEU A 272 -15.16 52.09 16.23
C LEU A 272 -14.82 51.03 17.29
N LEU A 273 -15.02 51.34 18.57
CA LEU A 273 -14.80 50.40 19.68
C LEU A 273 -15.85 49.29 19.75
N ALA A 274 -17.10 49.57 19.35
CA ALA A 274 -18.16 48.57 19.29
C ALA A 274 -17.99 47.59 18.12
N ILE A 275 -17.59 48.06 16.95
CA ILE A 275 -17.46 47.21 15.74
C ILE A 275 -16.09 46.52 15.62
N CYS A 276 -15.07 46.92 16.41
CA CYS A 276 -13.73 46.33 16.29
C CYS A 276 -13.70 44.83 16.61
N TRP A 277 -14.71 44.29 17.29
CA TRP A 277 -14.81 42.86 17.59
C TRP A 277 -15.21 42.05 16.35
N LEU A 278 -16.02 42.60 15.46
CA LEU A 278 -16.51 41.93 14.25
C LEU A 278 -15.44 41.81 13.14
N PRO A 279 -15.31 40.65 12.47
CA PRO A 279 -14.43 40.51 11.31
C PRO A 279 -14.96 41.19 10.07
N TYR A 280 -16.28 41.27 9.96
CA TYR A 280 -17.00 42.10 9.01
C TYR A 280 -18.33 42.52 9.62
N PHE A 281 -18.92 43.59 9.11
CA PHE A 281 -20.16 44.16 9.65
C PHE A 281 -21.01 44.81 8.56
N ARG A 282 -22.30 44.94 8.82
CA ARG A 282 -23.25 45.72 8.03
C ARG A 282 -23.58 47.05 8.74
N GLU A 283 -24.15 48.01 8.04
CA GLU A 283 -24.51 49.32 8.63
C GLU A 283 -25.51 49.18 9.79
N ASP A 284 -26.50 48.29 9.65
CA ASP A 284 -27.51 47.99 10.67
C ASP A 284 -26.89 47.38 11.93
N TRP A 285 -25.92 46.48 11.78
CA TRP A 285 -25.18 45.89 12.89
C TRP A 285 -24.35 46.93 13.62
N ALA A 286 -23.66 47.80 12.88
CA ALA A 286 -22.84 48.85 13.45
C ALA A 286 -23.67 49.85 14.27
N ALA A 287 -24.85 50.22 13.77
CA ALA A 287 -25.82 51.04 14.50
C ALA A 287 -26.32 50.31 15.77
N SER A 288 -26.69 49.03 15.65
CA SER A 288 -27.20 48.23 16.76
C SER A 288 -26.17 48.00 17.87
N LEU A 289 -24.90 47.77 17.53
CA LEU A 289 -23.83 47.51 18.50
C LEU A 289 -23.35 48.78 19.22
N SER A 290 -23.28 49.89 18.50
CA SER A 290 -22.75 51.16 19.04
C SER A 290 -23.82 52.05 19.67
N GLY A 291 -25.10 51.85 19.33
CA GLY A 291 -26.19 52.76 19.69
C GLY A 291 -26.13 54.11 18.96
N VAL A 292 -25.30 54.25 17.92
CA VAL A 292 -25.14 55.49 17.16
C VAL A 292 -26.04 55.47 15.91
N GLU A 293 -27.07 56.32 15.90
CA GLU A 293 -28.04 56.40 14.78
C GLU A 293 -27.40 56.82 13.44
N THR A 294 -26.31 57.60 13.47
CA THR A 294 -25.56 58.06 12.28
C THR A 294 -24.44 57.12 11.84
N ALA A 295 -24.44 55.86 12.28
CA ALA A 295 -23.38 54.89 12.00
C ALA A 295 -23.07 54.74 10.49
N GLY A 296 -24.08 54.70 9.62
CA GLY A 296 -23.90 54.59 8.17
C GLY A 296 -23.10 55.74 7.56
N GLU A 297 -23.37 56.99 7.95
CA GLU A 297 -22.63 58.17 7.49
C GLU A 297 -21.17 58.15 7.96
N ILE A 298 -20.93 57.66 9.18
CA ILE A 298 -19.57 57.52 9.73
C ILE A 298 -18.81 56.44 8.95
N ILE A 299 -19.43 55.29 8.67
CA ILE A 299 -18.82 54.20 7.90
C ILE A 299 -18.44 54.67 6.49
N ALA A 300 -19.34 55.37 5.79
CA ALA A 300 -19.06 55.91 4.45
C ALA A 300 -17.82 56.82 4.43
N ARG A 301 -17.63 57.66 5.46
CA ARG A 301 -16.42 58.50 5.60
C ARG A 301 -15.17 57.69 5.92
N LEU A 302 -15.27 56.63 6.71
CA LEU A 302 -14.16 55.74 7.04
C LEU A 302 -13.70 54.89 5.84
N VAL A 303 -14.62 54.56 4.93
CA VAL A 303 -14.30 53.92 3.65
C VAL A 303 -13.47 54.88 2.78
N ALA A 304 -13.90 56.15 2.69
CA ALA A 304 -13.16 57.17 1.95
C ALA A 304 -11.74 57.44 2.52
N SER A 305 -11.56 57.32 3.84
CA SER A 305 -10.25 57.48 4.49
C SER A 305 -9.35 56.23 4.41
N GLY A 306 -9.80 55.13 3.80
CA GLY A 306 -9.02 53.90 3.65
C GLY A 306 -8.87 53.06 4.94
N LEU A 307 -9.61 53.37 6.00
CA LEU A 307 -9.57 52.63 7.27
C LEU A 307 -10.64 51.54 7.38
N VAL A 308 -11.63 51.56 6.48
CA VAL A 308 -12.65 50.51 6.31
C VAL A 308 -12.63 50.03 4.86
N TYR A 309 -12.64 48.71 4.69
CA TYR A 309 -12.78 48.03 3.40
C TYR A 309 -14.25 47.65 3.18
N GLU A 310 -14.76 47.85 1.97
CA GLU A 310 -16.08 47.39 1.55
C GLU A 310 -15.97 46.05 0.82
N TYR A 311 -17.01 45.21 0.86
CA TYR A 311 -17.11 43.96 0.12
C TYR A 311 -18.44 43.90 -0.64
N SER A 312 -18.49 43.07 -1.69
CA SER A 312 -19.72 42.81 -2.45
C SER A 312 -20.84 42.35 -1.50
N GLY A 313 -22.01 42.99 -1.58
CA GLY A 313 -23.15 42.69 -0.69
C GLY A 313 -23.33 43.66 0.48
N ARG A 314 -22.65 44.82 0.48
CA ARG A 314 -22.71 45.88 1.53
C ARG A 314 -22.23 45.41 2.90
N GLN A 315 -21.15 44.64 2.92
CA GLN A 315 -20.40 44.31 4.14
C GLN A 315 -19.12 45.16 4.22
N TYR A 316 -18.69 45.47 5.44
CA TYR A 316 -17.53 46.30 5.75
C TYR A 316 -16.57 45.58 6.68
N SER A 317 -15.26 45.85 6.59
CA SER A 317 -14.26 45.40 7.57
C SER A 317 -13.32 46.53 7.93
N LEU A 318 -12.99 46.66 9.20
CA LEU A 318 -11.91 47.56 9.62
C LEU A 318 -10.56 47.08 9.10
N HIS A 319 -9.69 48.04 8.79
CA HIS A 319 -8.29 47.76 8.49
C HIS A 319 -7.65 47.00 9.67
N ARG A 320 -6.97 45.88 9.39
CA ARG A 320 -6.51 44.92 10.40
C ARG A 320 -5.66 45.53 11.52
N LEU A 321 -4.64 46.32 11.18
CA LEU A 321 -3.78 46.97 12.18
C LEU A 321 -4.57 47.94 13.06
N PHE A 322 -5.52 48.66 12.47
CA PHE A 322 -6.34 49.62 13.20
C PHE A 322 -7.34 48.88 14.10
N ARG A 323 -7.95 47.80 13.62
CA ARG A 323 -8.80 46.92 14.43
C ARG A 323 -8.05 46.31 15.61
N THR A 324 -6.81 45.83 15.41
CA THR A 324 -5.97 45.33 16.50
C THR A 324 -5.70 46.41 17.54
N PHE A 325 -5.29 47.60 17.10
CA PHE A 325 -5.10 48.75 17.99
C PHE A 325 -6.37 49.09 18.76
N LEU A 326 -7.53 49.19 18.10
CA LEU A 326 -8.81 49.52 18.74
C LEU A 326 -9.19 48.50 19.83
N ARG A 327 -8.92 47.21 19.60
CA ARG A 327 -9.15 46.14 20.58
C ARG A 327 -8.24 46.26 21.78
N GLU A 328 -6.94 46.47 21.57
CA GLU A 328 -5.97 46.68 22.65
C GLU A 328 -6.31 47.93 23.46
N TRP A 329 -6.67 49.02 22.78
CA TRP A 329 -7.13 50.24 23.41
C TRP A 329 -8.40 50.00 24.23
N ALA A 330 -9.38 49.29 23.68
CA ALA A 330 -10.60 48.93 24.39
C ALA A 330 -10.29 48.12 25.66
N CYS A 331 -9.44 47.11 25.57
CA CYS A 331 -9.04 46.27 26.71
C CYS A 331 -8.46 47.07 27.88
N ILE A 332 -7.77 48.19 27.60
CA ILE A 332 -7.16 49.05 28.63
C ILE A 332 -8.16 50.09 29.16
N ASN A 333 -8.99 50.66 28.29
CA ASN A 333 -9.73 51.90 28.59
C ASN A 333 -11.26 51.71 28.73
N VAL A 334 -11.80 50.53 28.38
CA VAL A 334 -13.24 50.23 28.45
C VAL A 334 -13.50 49.14 29.49
N ALA A 335 -14.51 49.36 30.34
CA ALA A 335 -14.93 48.40 31.35
C ALA A 335 -15.23 47.03 30.73
N GLU A 336 -14.78 45.96 31.40
CA GLU A 336 -14.89 44.59 30.91
C GLU A 336 -16.32 44.16 30.60
N GLU A 337 -17.29 44.51 31.46
CA GLU A 337 -18.71 44.20 31.24
C GLU A 337 -19.23 44.72 29.90
N LYS A 338 -18.87 45.95 29.54
CA LYS A 338 -19.28 46.58 28.27
C LYS A 338 -18.60 45.92 27.08
N ARG A 339 -17.31 45.55 27.21
CA ARG A 339 -16.58 44.82 26.17
C ARG A 339 -17.19 43.45 25.92
N LEU A 340 -17.49 42.70 26.98
CA LEU A 340 -18.10 41.37 26.87
C LEU A 340 -19.51 41.46 26.26
N GLN A 341 -20.28 42.49 26.56
CA GLN A 341 -21.57 42.74 25.88
C GLN A 341 -21.40 42.92 24.37
N TRP A 342 -20.45 43.74 23.92
CA TRP A 342 -20.17 43.92 22.49
C TRP A 342 -19.71 42.62 21.82
N VAL A 343 -18.85 41.85 22.48
CA VAL A 343 -18.41 40.56 21.96
C VAL A 343 -19.58 39.57 21.88
N ASP A 344 -20.42 39.46 22.91
CA ASP A 344 -21.55 38.53 22.93
C ASP A 344 -22.58 38.85 21.84
N GLN A 345 -22.90 40.14 21.66
CA GLN A 345 -23.73 40.60 20.55
C GLN A 345 -23.06 40.35 19.20
N SER A 346 -21.74 40.53 19.08
CA SER A 346 -21.00 40.21 17.86
C SER A 346 -21.12 38.72 17.51
N VAL A 347 -21.00 37.82 18.49
CA VAL A 347 -21.18 36.37 18.32
C VAL A 347 -22.58 36.06 17.79
N LEU A 348 -23.62 36.67 18.38
CA LEU A 348 -25.02 36.50 17.92
C LEU A 348 -25.24 36.98 16.49
N LEU A 349 -24.62 38.10 16.10
CA LEU A 349 -24.72 38.63 14.74
C LEU A 349 -24.06 37.69 13.73
N MET A 350 -22.91 37.10 14.05
CA MET A 350 -22.25 36.12 13.19
C MET A 350 -23.10 34.86 13.01
N LEU A 351 -23.71 34.35 14.08
CA LEU A 351 -24.65 33.22 14.00
C LEU A 351 -25.87 33.53 13.13
N SER A 352 -26.38 34.77 13.18
CA SER A 352 -27.51 35.19 12.36
C SER A 352 -27.19 35.29 10.87
N ASP A 353 -25.90 35.36 10.52
CA ASP A 353 -25.39 35.38 9.13
C ASP A 353 -24.89 34.01 8.67
N ASP A 354 -25.18 32.94 9.43
CA ASP A 354 -24.76 31.55 9.16
C ASP A 354 -23.23 31.32 9.21
N ASP A 355 -22.48 32.22 9.88
CA ASP A 355 -21.02 32.13 10.04
C ASP A 355 -20.66 31.61 11.45
N ALA A 356 -20.99 30.34 11.67
CA ALA A 356 -20.87 29.69 12.97
C ALA A 356 -19.40 29.49 13.40
N ASP A 357 -18.50 29.26 12.45
CA ASP A 357 -17.06 29.18 12.69
C ASP A 357 -16.53 30.45 13.36
N VAL A 358 -16.81 31.61 12.76
CA VAL A 358 -16.37 32.90 13.28
C VAL A 358 -17.00 33.19 14.64
N ALA A 359 -18.27 32.80 14.84
CA ALA A 359 -18.95 32.95 16.11
C ALA A 359 -18.24 32.18 17.24
N VAL A 360 -17.84 30.93 16.99
CA VAL A 360 -17.08 30.10 17.94
C VAL A 360 -15.71 30.71 18.23
N GLU A 361 -14.97 31.12 17.19
CA GLU A 361 -13.65 31.75 17.36
C GLU A 361 -13.69 33.02 18.20
N LEU A 362 -14.69 33.88 17.95
CA LEU A 362 -14.88 35.11 18.73
C LEU A 362 -15.20 34.78 20.20
N ALA A 363 -16.09 33.80 20.44
CA ALA A 363 -16.46 33.40 21.78
C ALA A 363 -15.26 32.83 22.55
N LEU A 364 -14.48 31.94 21.94
CA LEU A 364 -13.27 31.36 22.53
C LEU A 364 -12.21 32.43 22.83
N LYS A 365 -11.91 33.28 21.84
CA LYS A 365 -10.83 34.29 21.94
C LYS A 365 -11.05 35.32 23.05
N TYR A 366 -12.31 35.63 23.33
CA TYR A 366 -12.68 36.68 24.28
C TYR A 366 -13.34 36.14 25.55
N GLY A 367 -13.27 34.83 25.80
CA GLY A 367 -13.63 34.22 27.08
C GLY A 367 -15.12 33.96 27.30
N LEU A 368 -15.96 33.98 26.26
CA LEU A 368 -17.38 33.57 26.32
C LEU A 368 -17.50 32.04 26.24
N PHE A 369 -16.80 31.33 27.13
CA PHE A 369 -16.59 29.88 27.01
C PHE A 369 -17.87 29.05 27.11
N GLU A 370 -18.84 29.44 27.93
CA GLU A 370 -20.12 28.71 28.03
C GLU A 370 -20.88 28.72 26.70
N ARG A 371 -20.85 29.87 26.00
CA ARG A 371 -21.47 30.00 24.68
C ARG A 371 -20.69 29.22 23.63
N ALA A 372 -19.36 29.29 23.67
CA ALA A 372 -18.51 28.51 22.78
C ALA A 372 -18.78 27.00 22.94
N ALA A 373 -18.86 26.48 24.17
CA ALA A 373 -19.15 25.07 24.44
C ALA A 373 -20.48 24.62 23.81
N ALA A 374 -21.56 25.38 24.00
CA ALA A 374 -22.85 25.05 23.40
C ALA A 374 -22.80 25.06 21.86
N LEU A 375 -22.07 26.00 21.25
CA LEU A 375 -21.92 26.10 19.80
C LEU A 375 -21.06 24.98 19.22
N ILE A 376 -19.99 24.59 19.92
CA ILE A 376 -19.08 23.51 19.52
C ILE A 376 -19.82 22.18 19.54
N GLU A 377 -20.55 21.87 20.61
CA GLU A 377 -21.31 20.63 20.73
C GLU A 377 -22.34 20.49 19.59
N ASN A 378 -23.08 21.55 19.28
CA ASN A 378 -24.10 21.54 18.22
C ASN A 378 -23.55 21.31 16.81
N GLN A 379 -22.29 21.67 16.57
CA GLN A 379 -21.64 21.56 15.25
C GLN A 379 -20.69 20.35 15.13
N SER A 380 -20.45 19.63 16.22
CA SER A 380 -19.36 18.64 16.27
C SER A 380 -19.55 17.48 15.28
N ALA A 381 -20.80 17.02 15.08
CA ALA A 381 -21.10 15.94 14.13
C ALA A 381 -20.80 16.34 12.68
N ASP A 382 -21.29 17.51 12.25
CA ASP A 382 -21.11 18.02 10.89
C ASP A 382 -19.63 18.26 10.59
N LEU A 383 -18.89 18.92 11.50
CA LEU A 383 -17.45 19.12 11.36
C LEU A 383 -16.67 17.81 11.26
N PHE A 384 -17.10 16.78 11.99
CA PHE A 384 -16.45 15.48 11.94
C PHE A 384 -16.68 14.78 10.61
N GLU A 385 -17.91 14.82 10.07
CA GLU A 385 -18.25 14.26 8.75
C GLU A 385 -17.53 14.99 7.60
N GLU A 386 -17.33 16.31 7.73
CA GLU A 386 -16.56 17.14 6.79
C GLU A 386 -15.03 16.93 6.91
N GLY A 387 -14.57 16.10 7.86
CA GLY A 387 -13.15 15.86 8.08
C GLY A 387 -12.40 17.01 8.78
N ARG A 388 -13.11 18.01 9.34
CA ARG A 388 -12.55 19.19 10.03
C ARG A 388 -12.10 18.88 11.46
N HIS A 389 -11.39 17.76 11.62
CA HIS A 389 -11.04 17.16 12.90
C HIS A 389 -10.07 18.04 13.71
N GLN A 390 -9.15 18.74 13.03
CA GLN A 390 -8.17 19.59 13.73
C GLN A 390 -8.82 20.88 14.23
N THR A 391 -9.80 21.39 13.49
CA THR A 391 -10.63 22.52 13.92
C THR A 391 -11.40 22.15 15.18
N LEU A 392 -12.06 20.98 15.17
CA LEU A 392 -12.82 20.49 16.31
C LEU A 392 -11.95 20.23 17.54
N GLU A 393 -10.78 19.61 17.38
CA GLU A 393 -9.79 19.45 18.44
C GLU A 393 -9.40 20.80 19.06
N ARG A 394 -8.96 21.76 18.23
CA ARG A 394 -8.50 23.07 18.72
C ARG A 394 -9.60 23.81 19.46
N TRP A 395 -10.83 23.78 18.96
CA TRP A 395 -11.96 24.44 19.60
C TRP A 395 -12.27 23.85 20.97
N ILE A 396 -12.33 22.52 21.07
CA ILE A 396 -12.59 21.84 22.35
C ILE A 396 -11.44 22.11 23.33
N GLU A 397 -10.19 22.02 22.90
CA GLU A 397 -9.03 22.26 23.79
C GLU A 397 -8.86 23.73 24.22
N SER A 398 -9.48 24.66 23.51
CA SER A 398 -9.52 26.06 23.91
C SER A 398 -10.54 26.32 25.02
N LEU A 399 -11.43 25.37 25.32
CA LEU A 399 -12.36 25.48 26.44
C LEU A 399 -11.65 25.14 27.76
N PRO A 400 -11.99 25.82 28.87
CA PRO A 400 -11.65 25.35 30.19
C PRO A 400 -12.21 23.94 30.44
N GLN A 401 -11.39 23.03 30.95
CA GLN A 401 -11.76 21.60 31.12
C GLN A 401 -13.06 21.38 31.92
N HIS A 402 -13.38 22.24 32.89
CA HIS A 402 -14.61 22.13 33.67
C HIS A 402 -15.90 22.43 32.89
N LEU A 403 -15.79 23.01 31.69
CA LEU A 403 -16.90 23.26 30.77
C LEU A 403 -17.05 22.17 29.70
N HIS A 404 -16.16 21.18 29.68
CA HIS A 404 -16.31 20.04 28.78
C HIS A 404 -17.54 19.23 29.20
N THR A 405 -18.42 18.97 28.25
CA THR A 405 -19.47 17.96 28.41
C THR A 405 -18.93 16.60 27.96
N PRO A 406 -19.65 15.49 28.26
CA PRO A 406 -19.25 14.17 27.77
C PRO A 406 -19.13 14.11 26.23
N TRP A 407 -19.92 14.92 25.51
CA TRP A 407 -19.87 14.99 24.05
C TRP A 407 -18.62 15.69 23.53
N HIS A 408 -18.17 16.76 24.20
CA HIS A 408 -16.90 17.42 23.85
C HIS A 408 -15.75 16.42 23.93
N ASP A 409 -15.65 15.68 25.04
CA ASP A 409 -14.59 14.68 25.21
C ASP A 409 -14.73 13.51 24.21
N TYR A 410 -15.96 13.10 23.85
CA TYR A 410 -16.19 12.09 22.82
C TYR A 410 -15.68 12.54 21.44
N TRP A 411 -16.05 13.74 21.01
CA TRP A 411 -15.67 14.29 19.71
C TRP A 411 -14.19 14.65 19.62
N LEU A 412 -13.58 15.14 20.70
CA LEU A 412 -12.14 15.30 20.81
C LEU A 412 -11.43 13.95 20.62
N GLY A 413 -11.95 12.91 21.30
CA GLY A 413 -11.50 11.54 21.15
C GLY A 413 -11.49 11.05 19.71
N LEU A 414 -12.60 11.23 18.99
CA LEU A 414 -12.70 10.83 17.58
C LEU A 414 -11.78 11.63 16.66
N SER A 415 -11.67 12.94 16.88
CA SER A 415 -10.85 13.84 16.05
C SER A 415 -9.35 13.51 16.14
N LEU A 416 -8.92 12.96 17.28
CA LEU A 416 -7.56 12.52 17.53
C LEU A 416 -7.26 11.09 17.07
N PHE A 417 -8.28 10.29 16.74
CA PHE A 417 -8.21 8.83 16.62
C PHE A 417 -7.05 8.30 15.77
N THR A 418 -6.82 8.88 14.59
CA THR A 418 -5.76 8.44 13.67
C THR A 418 -4.43 9.15 13.85
N ARG A 419 -4.40 10.30 14.56
CA ARG A 419 -3.22 11.16 14.69
C ARG A 419 -2.51 10.97 16.04
N ASP A 420 -3.28 10.76 17.10
CA ASP A 420 -2.79 10.56 18.46
C ASP A 420 -3.77 9.66 19.24
N ALA A 421 -3.59 8.35 19.10
CA ALA A 421 -4.45 7.37 19.73
C ALA A 421 -4.40 7.41 21.27
N ALA A 422 -3.29 7.90 21.86
CA ALA A 422 -3.15 8.00 23.32
C ALA A 422 -4.04 9.14 23.85
N ARG A 423 -3.90 10.36 23.31
CA ARG A 423 -4.79 11.48 23.66
C ARG A 423 -6.24 11.20 23.30
N SER A 424 -6.48 10.52 22.16
CA SER A 424 -7.81 10.04 21.77
C SER A 424 -8.43 9.18 22.86
N ARG A 425 -7.68 8.19 23.37
CA ARG A 425 -8.18 7.29 24.42
C ARG A 425 -8.46 8.03 25.72
N GLU A 426 -7.57 8.92 26.15
CA GLU A 426 -7.77 9.73 27.37
C GLU A 426 -9.07 10.54 27.30
N ALA A 427 -9.33 11.19 26.16
CA ALA A 427 -10.56 11.93 25.94
C ALA A 427 -11.79 11.01 25.93
N LEU A 428 -11.75 9.90 25.19
CA LEU A 428 -12.85 8.94 25.15
C LEU A 428 -13.12 8.30 26.53
N LEU A 429 -12.10 8.08 27.37
CA LEU A 429 -12.26 7.58 28.73
C LEU A 429 -13.00 8.58 29.62
N ARG A 430 -12.70 9.89 29.52
CA ARG A 430 -13.48 10.92 30.22
C ARG A 430 -14.94 10.92 29.77
N ALA A 431 -15.18 10.84 28.46
CA ALA A 431 -16.53 10.71 27.92
C ALA A 431 -17.24 9.46 28.44
N TYR A 432 -16.56 8.31 28.46
CA TYR A 432 -17.09 7.05 28.98
C TYR A 432 -17.52 7.15 30.45
N VAL A 433 -16.67 7.71 31.32
CA VAL A 433 -16.97 7.88 32.75
C VAL A 433 -18.18 8.79 32.91
N ALA A 434 -18.19 9.94 32.24
CA ALA A 434 -19.28 10.89 32.36
C ALA A 434 -20.60 10.38 31.78
N PHE A 435 -20.57 9.59 30.69
CA PHE A 435 -21.77 8.90 30.18
C PHE A 435 -22.27 7.82 31.14
N SER A 436 -21.37 7.15 31.87
CA SER A 436 -21.75 6.17 32.89
C SER A 436 -22.50 6.82 34.05
N ASP A 437 -22.05 8.00 34.50
CA ASP A 437 -22.71 8.77 35.56
C ASP A 437 -24.10 9.28 35.13
N SER A 438 -24.32 9.47 33.83
CA SER A 438 -25.61 9.87 33.25
C SER A 438 -26.59 8.72 32.96
N ASP A 439 -26.23 7.47 33.30
CA ASP A 439 -26.98 6.22 33.00
C ASP A 439 -27.32 6.01 31.50
N SER A 440 -26.57 6.65 30.60
CA SER A 440 -26.73 6.49 29.15
C SER A 440 -25.89 5.32 28.63
N ARG A 441 -26.46 4.11 28.69
CA ARG A 441 -25.78 2.88 28.25
C ARG A 441 -25.29 2.97 26.80
N GLN A 442 -26.09 3.49 25.87
CA GLN A 442 -25.68 3.60 24.46
C GLN A 442 -24.46 4.50 24.29
N ASN A 443 -24.46 5.70 24.88
CA ASN A 443 -23.37 6.66 24.72
C ASN A 443 -22.08 6.15 25.37
N ARG A 444 -22.19 5.49 26.52
CA ARG A 444 -21.07 4.80 27.16
C ARG A 444 -20.42 3.79 26.20
N TYR A 445 -21.23 2.98 25.51
CA TYR A 445 -20.72 1.98 24.56
C TYR A 445 -20.22 2.59 23.25
N MET A 446 -20.75 3.74 22.82
CA MET A 446 -20.17 4.51 21.71
C MET A 446 -18.72 4.86 22.04
N ALA A 447 -18.47 5.52 23.18
CA ALA A 447 -17.13 5.86 23.63
C ALA A 447 -16.23 4.62 23.74
N LEU A 448 -16.73 3.55 24.37
CA LEU A 448 -15.98 2.30 24.55
C LEU A 448 -15.57 1.64 23.24
N SER A 449 -16.46 1.60 22.24
CA SER A 449 -16.16 0.99 20.95
C SER A 449 -14.96 1.66 20.26
N TRP A 450 -14.83 2.99 20.42
CA TRP A 450 -13.71 3.76 19.90
C TRP A 450 -12.46 3.63 20.78
N ILE A 451 -12.59 3.59 22.11
CA ILE A 451 -11.48 3.29 23.04
C ILE A 451 -10.79 2.00 22.60
N VAL A 452 -11.56 0.93 22.40
CA VAL A 452 -11.04 -0.37 22.00
C VAL A 452 -10.38 -0.30 20.61
N SER A 453 -10.96 0.45 19.68
CA SER A 453 -10.41 0.64 18.34
C SER A 453 -9.03 1.32 18.34
N THR A 454 -8.72 2.15 19.34
CA THR A 454 -7.40 2.82 19.44
C THR A 454 -6.23 1.84 19.53
N TYR A 455 -6.44 0.67 20.14
CA TYR A 455 -5.41 -0.35 20.35
C TYR A 455 -4.89 -0.95 19.02
N ALA A 456 -5.67 -0.87 17.95
CA ALA A 456 -5.27 -1.36 16.63
C ALA A 456 -4.38 -0.36 15.84
N LEU A 457 -4.42 0.94 16.18
CA LEU A 457 -3.78 2.00 15.38
C LEU A 457 -2.43 2.45 15.90
N ASN A 458 -2.28 2.54 17.21
CA ASN A 458 -1.07 2.99 17.85
C ASN A 458 -1.14 2.51 19.30
N ASN A 459 -0.09 1.86 19.77
CA ASN A 459 0.27 2.19 21.14
C ASN A 459 1.72 1.89 21.45
N LEU A 460 2.54 2.94 21.54
CA LEU A 460 3.52 3.02 22.61
C LEU A 460 2.91 2.33 23.84
N LYS A 461 3.53 1.23 24.28
CA LYS A 461 3.15 0.39 25.42
C LYS A 461 2.05 1.03 26.30
N SER A 462 0.79 0.62 26.10
CA SER A 462 -0.33 1.09 26.93
C SER A 462 -0.01 0.85 28.39
N ASP A 463 -0.24 1.83 29.26
CA ASP A 463 -0.20 1.57 30.71
C ASP A 463 -1.30 0.58 31.13
N VAL A 464 -2.41 0.53 30.38
CA VAL A 464 -3.55 -0.39 30.62
C VAL A 464 -3.75 -1.32 29.42
N PRO A 465 -3.52 -2.64 29.56
CA PRO A 465 -3.82 -3.65 28.55
C PRO A 465 -5.31 -3.69 28.14
N LEU A 466 -5.60 -4.04 26.89
CA LEU A 466 -6.99 -4.14 26.41
C LEU A 466 -7.82 -5.12 27.26
N VAL A 467 -7.24 -6.23 27.72
CA VAL A 467 -7.94 -7.20 28.58
C VAL A 467 -8.47 -6.58 29.87
N GLU A 468 -7.71 -5.69 30.49
CA GLU A 468 -8.15 -4.98 31.70
C GLU A 468 -9.33 -4.07 31.38
N VAL A 469 -9.26 -3.33 30.26
CA VAL A 469 -10.37 -2.50 29.76
C VAL A 469 -11.62 -3.33 29.50
N LEU A 470 -11.52 -4.50 28.86
CA LEU A 470 -12.67 -5.35 28.60
C LEU A 470 -13.31 -5.84 29.91
N SER A 471 -12.49 -6.26 30.87
CA SER A 471 -12.97 -6.76 32.18
C SER A 471 -13.58 -5.66 33.06
N GLU A 472 -13.08 -4.44 32.96
CA GLU A 472 -13.52 -3.29 33.76
C GLU A 472 -14.78 -2.63 33.18
N TYR A 473 -14.85 -2.52 31.84
CA TYR A 473 -15.83 -1.66 31.17
C TYR A 473 -16.90 -2.41 30.34
N ILE A 474 -16.77 -3.72 30.11
CA ILE A 474 -17.79 -4.52 29.41
C ILE A 474 -18.40 -5.57 30.35
N GLY A 475 -19.68 -5.40 30.72
CA GLY A 475 -20.43 -6.44 31.42
C GLY A 475 -20.81 -7.61 30.49
N SER A 476 -21.06 -8.78 31.08
CA SER A 476 -21.31 -10.04 30.34
C SER A 476 -22.48 -9.98 29.36
N ASP A 477 -23.55 -9.25 29.71
CA ASP A 477 -24.80 -9.15 28.94
C ASP A 477 -24.94 -7.80 28.21
N ASP A 478 -23.96 -6.91 28.35
CA ASP A 478 -24.12 -5.53 27.91
C ASP A 478 -24.17 -5.43 26.37
N TYR A 479 -23.47 -6.32 25.67
CA TYR A 479 -23.51 -6.42 24.21
C TYR A 479 -24.91 -6.76 23.69
N GLU A 480 -25.57 -7.75 24.28
CA GLU A 480 -26.90 -8.22 23.89
C GLU A 480 -27.99 -7.16 24.14
N ARG A 481 -27.74 -6.26 25.10
CA ARG A 481 -28.67 -5.19 25.48
C ARG A 481 -28.54 -3.92 24.62
N LEU A 482 -27.57 -3.87 23.70
CA LEU A 482 -27.46 -2.76 22.74
C LEU A 482 -28.59 -2.83 21.71
N THR A 483 -29.32 -1.73 21.58
CA THR A 483 -30.44 -1.58 20.64
C THR A 483 -30.04 -0.94 19.31
N ASP A 484 -28.89 -0.27 19.22
CA ASP A 484 -28.35 0.25 17.96
C ASP A 484 -27.49 -0.83 17.28
N ASP A 485 -27.94 -1.29 16.12
CA ASP A 485 -27.28 -2.32 15.34
C ASP A 485 -25.92 -1.89 14.75
N ASN A 486 -25.73 -0.61 14.41
CA ASN A 486 -24.43 -0.11 13.96
C ASN A 486 -23.43 -0.09 15.11
N LEU A 487 -23.86 0.39 16.28
CA LEU A 487 -23.01 0.38 17.47
C LEU A 487 -22.63 -1.05 17.87
N ARG A 488 -23.59 -1.98 17.85
CA ARG A 488 -23.35 -3.38 18.17
C ARG A 488 -22.36 -4.01 17.19
N ALA A 489 -22.53 -3.77 15.89
CA ALA A 489 -21.60 -4.22 14.86
C ALA A 489 -20.20 -3.59 15.02
N HIS A 490 -20.11 -2.31 15.38
CA HIS A 490 -18.84 -1.62 15.61
C HIS A 490 -18.09 -2.19 16.80
N LEU A 491 -18.77 -2.36 17.94
CA LEU A 491 -18.18 -2.88 19.15
C LEU A 491 -17.67 -4.32 18.95
N ALA A 492 -18.47 -5.18 18.30
CA ALA A 492 -18.04 -6.53 17.98
C ALA A 492 -16.74 -6.54 17.18
N GLN A 493 -16.71 -5.76 16.10
CA GLN A 493 -15.54 -5.64 15.23
C GLN A 493 -14.32 -5.09 15.97
N ALA A 494 -14.49 -4.01 16.74
CA ALA A 494 -13.42 -3.33 17.46
C ALA A 494 -12.75 -4.27 18.46
N VAL A 495 -13.55 -4.95 19.30
CA VAL A 495 -13.04 -5.88 20.31
C VAL A 495 -12.37 -7.08 19.66
N PHE A 496 -12.98 -7.66 18.61
CA PHE A 496 -12.37 -8.75 17.86
C PHE A 496 -11.01 -8.35 17.29
N SER A 497 -10.93 -7.24 16.54
CA SER A 497 -9.67 -6.81 15.93
C SER A 497 -8.62 -6.39 16.97
N GLY A 498 -9.05 -5.75 18.06
CA GLY A 498 -8.17 -5.37 19.16
C GLY A 498 -7.53 -6.59 19.80
N LEU A 499 -8.35 -7.56 20.25
CA LEU A 499 -7.86 -8.83 20.81
C LEU A 499 -6.97 -9.58 19.81
N ALA A 500 -7.35 -9.68 18.54
CA ALA A 500 -6.56 -10.37 17.54
C ALA A 500 -5.13 -9.82 17.40
N LEU A 501 -4.97 -8.50 17.55
CA LEU A 501 -3.69 -7.82 17.39
C LEU A 501 -2.88 -7.79 18.69
N THR A 502 -3.52 -7.61 19.84
CA THR A 502 -2.83 -7.41 21.14
C THR A 502 -2.76 -8.68 22.00
N ASP A 503 -3.79 -9.52 22.00
CA ASP A 503 -3.88 -10.74 22.83
C ASP A 503 -4.75 -11.83 22.15
N PRO A 504 -4.25 -12.47 21.08
CA PRO A 504 -5.00 -13.51 20.37
C PRO A 504 -5.26 -14.78 21.22
N GLY A 505 -4.59 -14.94 22.37
CA GLY A 505 -4.81 -16.04 23.31
C GLY A 505 -5.92 -15.80 24.34
N HIS A 506 -6.59 -14.65 24.28
CA HIS A 506 -7.63 -14.28 25.22
C HIS A 506 -8.82 -15.27 25.22
N PRO A 507 -9.37 -15.66 26.38
CA PRO A 507 -10.48 -16.62 26.46
C PRO A 507 -11.72 -16.21 25.65
N ASP A 508 -12.03 -14.90 25.60
CA ASP A 508 -13.18 -14.36 24.87
C ASP A 508 -12.91 -14.09 23.38
N PHE A 509 -11.70 -14.38 22.87
CA PHE A 509 -11.36 -14.12 21.47
C PHE A 509 -12.38 -14.76 20.51
N CYS A 510 -12.68 -16.05 20.72
CA CYS A 510 -13.65 -16.79 19.88
C CYS A 510 -15.07 -16.21 19.99
N LEU A 511 -15.48 -15.73 21.16
CA LEU A 511 -16.78 -15.11 21.37
C LEU A 511 -16.91 -13.83 20.54
N TRP A 512 -15.92 -12.95 20.60
CA TRP A 512 -15.95 -11.68 19.87
C TRP A 512 -15.76 -11.84 18.37
N GLN A 513 -15.02 -12.87 17.95
CA GLN A 513 -14.99 -13.30 16.56
C GLN A 513 -16.39 -13.71 16.08
N GLN A 514 -17.08 -14.60 16.81
CA GLN A 514 -18.44 -15.02 16.47
C GLN A 514 -19.40 -13.83 16.43
N ARG A 515 -19.35 -12.94 17.43
CA ARG A 515 -20.17 -11.72 17.45
C ARG A 515 -19.94 -10.82 16.23
N SER A 516 -18.70 -10.74 15.74
CA SER A 516 -18.38 -9.99 14.51
C SER A 516 -18.99 -10.64 13.27
N GLU A 517 -18.96 -11.97 13.20
CA GLU A 517 -19.59 -12.73 12.10
C GLU A 517 -21.12 -12.60 12.14
N ASP A 518 -21.73 -12.74 13.32
CA ASP A 518 -23.16 -12.55 13.54
C ASP A 518 -23.60 -11.10 13.21
N ALA A 519 -22.72 -10.11 13.43
CA ALA A 519 -22.97 -8.72 13.12
C ALA A 519 -23.21 -8.46 11.62
N LEU A 520 -22.74 -9.34 10.73
CA LEU A 520 -23.00 -9.24 9.28
C LEU A 520 -24.48 -9.43 8.94
N ALA A 521 -25.23 -10.18 9.77
CA ALA A 521 -26.66 -10.40 9.60
C ALA A 521 -27.52 -9.25 10.13
N LEU A 522 -26.97 -8.33 10.92
CA LEU A 522 -27.70 -7.20 11.49
C LEU A 522 -28.11 -6.19 10.40
N PRO A 523 -29.18 -5.41 10.59
CA PRO A 523 -29.55 -4.32 9.68
C PRO A 523 -28.66 -3.08 9.90
N ALA A 524 -27.35 -3.28 9.99
CA ALA A 524 -26.34 -2.23 10.07
C ALA A 524 -25.92 -1.73 8.68
N SER A 525 -25.21 -0.60 8.63
CA SER A 525 -24.73 0.00 7.38
C SER A 525 -23.81 -0.93 6.57
N GLN A 526 -23.83 -0.81 5.24
CA GLN A 526 -22.97 -1.65 4.38
C GLN A 526 -21.48 -1.39 4.64
N THR A 527 -21.12 -0.14 4.92
CA THR A 527 -19.74 0.25 5.26
C THR A 527 -19.22 -0.52 6.47
N ILE A 528 -20.03 -0.70 7.52
CA ILE A 528 -19.57 -1.42 8.71
C ILE A 528 -19.43 -2.92 8.46
N LYS A 529 -20.32 -3.51 7.65
CA LYS A 529 -20.24 -4.93 7.25
C LYS A 529 -18.98 -5.20 6.45
N ILE A 530 -18.63 -4.33 5.51
CA ILE A 530 -17.42 -4.47 4.70
C ILE A 530 -16.17 -4.26 5.55
N ARG A 531 -16.20 -3.34 6.51
CA ARG A 531 -15.11 -3.19 7.49
C ARG A 531 -14.92 -4.45 8.34
N ILE A 532 -16.00 -5.09 8.79
CA ILE A 532 -15.94 -6.39 9.49
C ILE A 532 -15.30 -7.44 8.59
N LEU A 533 -15.78 -7.60 7.35
CA LEU A 533 -15.23 -8.58 6.40
C LEU A 533 -13.75 -8.33 6.10
N ALA A 534 -13.33 -7.07 5.96
CA ALA A 534 -11.94 -6.71 5.72
C ALA A 534 -11.04 -7.11 6.89
N TRP A 535 -11.44 -6.84 8.13
CA TRP A 535 -10.68 -7.27 9.31
C TRP A 535 -10.68 -8.78 9.50
N LEU A 536 -11.79 -9.48 9.24
CA LEU A 536 -11.84 -10.94 9.23
C LEU A 536 -10.86 -11.51 8.18
N ALA A 537 -10.79 -10.91 6.99
CA ALA A 537 -9.89 -11.34 5.92
C ALA A 537 -8.42 -11.09 6.28
N ILE A 538 -8.09 -9.88 6.71
CA ILE A 538 -6.73 -9.50 7.12
C ILE A 538 -6.23 -10.42 8.24
N LEU A 539 -7.02 -10.60 9.30
CA LEU A 539 -6.60 -11.41 10.45
C LEU A 539 -6.57 -12.90 10.12
N SER A 540 -7.46 -13.39 9.26
CA SER A 540 -7.39 -14.78 8.77
C SER A 540 -6.13 -15.00 7.92
N PHE A 541 -5.73 -14.04 7.08
CA PHE A 541 -4.48 -14.10 6.34
C PHE A 541 -3.25 -14.10 7.27
N LEU A 542 -3.17 -13.15 8.21
CA LEU A 542 -2.02 -13.02 9.13
C LEU A 542 -1.90 -14.21 10.10
N SER A 543 -3.02 -14.75 10.56
CA SER A 543 -3.03 -15.93 11.44
C SER A 543 -2.85 -17.25 10.69
N GLY A 544 -2.86 -17.24 9.36
CA GLY A 544 -2.66 -18.41 8.52
C GLY A 544 -3.90 -19.28 8.32
N ARG A 545 -5.12 -18.74 8.49
CA ARG A 545 -6.42 -19.40 8.25
C ARG A 545 -6.91 -19.16 6.82
N TYR A 546 -6.12 -19.58 5.84
CA TYR A 546 -6.28 -19.17 4.45
C TYR A 546 -7.56 -19.70 3.78
N ARG A 547 -8.07 -20.87 4.17
CA ARG A 547 -9.35 -21.43 3.66
C ARG A 547 -10.56 -20.54 3.89
N ARG A 548 -10.48 -19.62 4.86
CA ARG A 548 -11.57 -18.66 5.11
C ARG A 548 -11.69 -17.58 4.03
N MET A 549 -10.66 -17.40 3.18
CA MET A 549 -10.69 -16.37 2.14
C MET A 549 -11.87 -16.55 1.18
N ASP A 550 -12.17 -17.79 0.78
CA ASP A 550 -13.27 -18.08 -0.14
C ASP A 550 -14.64 -17.77 0.46
N GLU A 551 -14.83 -18.15 1.73
CA GLU A 551 -16.04 -17.84 2.49
C GLU A 551 -16.24 -16.32 2.60
N LEU A 552 -15.19 -15.58 2.95
CA LEU A 552 -15.25 -14.14 3.11
C LEU A 552 -15.48 -13.41 1.77
N CYS A 553 -14.87 -13.89 0.68
CA CYS A 553 -15.15 -13.38 -0.66
C CYS A 553 -16.61 -13.66 -1.08
N ALA A 554 -17.14 -14.84 -0.79
CA ALA A 554 -18.55 -15.16 -1.09
C ALA A 554 -19.52 -14.28 -0.29
N LEU A 555 -19.21 -13.98 0.98
CA LEU A 555 -19.99 -13.06 1.80
C LEU A 555 -19.93 -11.62 1.25
N LEU A 556 -18.76 -11.18 0.79
CA LEU A 556 -18.57 -9.87 0.16
C LEU A 556 -19.38 -9.75 -1.15
N ASP A 557 -19.34 -10.78 -1.99
CA ASP A 557 -20.06 -10.81 -3.28
C ASP A 557 -21.59 -10.91 -3.10
N GLY A 558 -22.06 -11.28 -1.90
CA GLY A 558 -23.47 -11.27 -1.52
C GLY A 558 -24.01 -9.91 -1.07
N LEU A 559 -23.15 -8.89 -0.92
CA LEU A 559 -23.58 -7.52 -0.60
C LEU A 559 -24.08 -6.77 -1.86
N PRO A 560 -24.86 -5.67 -1.71
CA PRO A 560 -25.31 -4.85 -2.84
C PRO A 560 -24.18 -4.38 -3.76
N ASP A 561 -24.52 -3.88 -4.97
CA ASP A 561 -23.53 -3.51 -5.99
C ASP A 561 -22.42 -2.63 -5.40
N LEU A 562 -21.18 -3.14 -5.46
CA LEU A 562 -20.01 -2.49 -4.89
C LEU A 562 -19.80 -1.08 -5.47
N GLN A 563 -20.28 -0.80 -6.69
CA GLN A 563 -20.18 0.51 -7.32
C GLN A 563 -21.05 1.58 -6.64
N GLU A 564 -22.09 1.19 -5.91
CA GLU A 564 -22.98 2.09 -5.18
C GLU A 564 -22.48 2.41 -3.76
N LEU A 565 -21.40 1.76 -3.33
CA LEU A 565 -20.82 1.93 -1.99
C LEU A 565 -19.90 3.14 -1.91
N SER A 566 -19.61 3.57 -0.67
CA SER A 566 -18.62 4.62 -0.43
C SER A 566 -17.24 4.23 -0.99
N PRO A 567 -16.45 5.20 -1.49
CA PRO A 567 -15.07 4.96 -1.94
C PRO A 567 -14.23 4.12 -0.97
N HIS A 568 -14.33 4.40 0.32
CA HIS A 568 -13.61 3.65 1.35
C HIS A 568 -14.03 2.17 1.41
N ALA A 569 -15.34 1.89 1.33
CA ALA A 569 -15.84 0.51 1.29
C ALA A 569 -15.37 -0.23 0.03
N GLN A 570 -15.28 0.44 -1.11
CA GLN A 570 -14.72 -0.13 -2.35
C GLN A 570 -13.24 -0.50 -2.18
N VAL A 571 -12.44 0.37 -1.56
CA VAL A 571 -11.01 0.09 -1.26
C VAL A 571 -10.87 -1.14 -0.35
N LEU A 572 -11.70 -1.24 0.70
CA LEU A 572 -11.73 -2.41 1.60
C LEU A 572 -12.11 -3.71 0.87
N ALA A 573 -13.10 -3.66 -0.01
CA ALA A 573 -13.52 -4.80 -0.83
C ALA A 573 -12.39 -5.30 -1.75
N GLN A 574 -11.62 -4.39 -2.36
CA GLN A 574 -10.46 -4.73 -3.19
C GLN A 574 -9.35 -5.40 -2.36
N CYS A 575 -9.10 -4.92 -1.14
CA CYS A 575 -8.14 -5.53 -0.22
C CYS A 575 -8.47 -7.00 0.07
N ILE A 576 -9.74 -7.33 0.37
CA ILE A 576 -10.20 -8.70 0.60
C ILE A 576 -9.89 -9.59 -0.62
N ARG A 577 -10.24 -9.11 -1.82
CA ARG A 577 -10.03 -9.84 -3.07
C ARG A 577 -8.55 -10.05 -3.37
N ALA A 578 -7.69 -9.05 -3.14
CA ALA A 578 -6.26 -9.18 -3.37
C ALA A 578 -5.61 -10.24 -2.47
N LEU A 579 -6.00 -10.30 -1.18
CA LEU A 579 -5.53 -11.34 -0.27
C LEU A 579 -5.99 -12.74 -0.70
N ALA A 580 -7.25 -12.88 -1.12
CA ALA A 580 -7.77 -14.14 -1.64
C ALA A 580 -7.02 -14.59 -2.91
N MET A 581 -6.81 -13.70 -3.87
CA MET A 581 -6.06 -14.01 -5.10
C MET A 581 -4.61 -14.43 -4.80
N LEU A 582 -3.95 -13.80 -3.81
CA LEU A 582 -2.62 -14.21 -3.38
C LEU A 582 -2.60 -15.62 -2.80
N VAL A 583 -3.54 -15.96 -1.91
CA VAL A 583 -3.67 -17.30 -1.32
C VAL A 583 -3.83 -18.38 -2.38
N HIS A 584 -4.54 -18.08 -3.46
CA HIS A 584 -4.76 -18.99 -4.59
C HIS A 584 -3.62 -19.01 -5.61
N ALA A 585 -2.58 -18.18 -5.41
CA ALA A 585 -1.52 -17.95 -6.38
C ALA A 585 -2.05 -17.58 -7.78
N ASP A 586 -3.12 -16.78 -7.85
CA ASP A 586 -3.66 -16.26 -9.12
C ASP A 586 -2.80 -15.09 -9.64
N HIS A 587 -1.65 -15.46 -10.23
CA HIS A 587 -0.68 -14.51 -10.78
C HIS A 587 -1.24 -13.66 -11.92
N ALA A 588 -2.33 -14.09 -12.57
CA ALA A 588 -2.94 -13.38 -13.69
C ALA A 588 -3.91 -12.29 -13.23
N ALA A 589 -4.67 -12.54 -12.17
CA ALA A 589 -5.68 -11.59 -11.66
C ALA A 589 -5.07 -10.44 -10.84
N LEU A 590 -4.01 -10.70 -10.06
CA LEU A 590 -3.41 -9.70 -9.16
C LEU A 590 -2.91 -8.40 -9.84
N PRO A 591 -2.23 -8.42 -11.00
CA PRO A 591 -1.87 -7.18 -11.68
C PRO A 591 -3.09 -6.34 -12.09
N LEU A 592 -4.21 -6.99 -12.44
CA LEU A 592 -5.46 -6.29 -12.77
C LEU A 592 -6.09 -5.69 -11.52
N ALA A 593 -6.09 -6.42 -10.41
CA ALA A 593 -6.57 -5.92 -9.11
C ALA A 593 -5.76 -4.71 -8.64
N LEU A 594 -4.42 -4.75 -8.73
CA LEU A 594 -3.58 -3.61 -8.39
C LEU A 594 -3.85 -2.40 -9.30
N LYS A 595 -4.07 -2.62 -10.60
CA LYS A 595 -4.44 -1.55 -11.54
C LYS A 595 -5.80 -0.94 -11.18
N GLN A 596 -6.77 -1.76 -10.79
CA GLN A 596 -8.08 -1.29 -10.34
C GLN A 596 -7.98 -0.50 -9.03
N ALA A 597 -7.19 -0.99 -8.05
CA ALA A 597 -6.92 -0.29 -6.81
C ALA A 597 -6.29 1.08 -7.09
N ARG A 598 -5.18 1.14 -7.85
CA ARG A 598 -4.53 2.42 -8.22
C ARG A 598 -5.46 3.38 -8.95
N ARG A 599 -6.36 2.87 -9.80
CA ARG A 599 -7.38 3.69 -10.46
C ARG A 599 -8.35 4.29 -9.45
N LEU A 600 -8.89 3.47 -8.55
CA LEU A 600 -9.80 3.91 -7.49
C LEU A 600 -9.12 4.96 -6.59
N SER A 601 -7.86 4.74 -6.20
CA SER A 601 -7.10 5.70 -5.39
C SER A 601 -6.83 7.01 -6.15
N THR A 602 -6.64 6.96 -7.47
CA THR A 602 -6.50 8.16 -8.30
C THR A 602 -7.83 8.91 -8.45
N GLU A 603 -8.94 8.20 -8.60
CA GLU A 603 -10.29 8.77 -8.77
C GLU A 603 -10.86 9.32 -7.45
N THR A 604 -10.47 8.75 -6.31
CA THR A 604 -11.05 9.05 -5.00
C THR A 604 -10.10 9.76 -4.05
N GLY A 605 -8.78 9.72 -4.29
CA GLY A 605 -7.77 10.25 -3.38
C GLY A 605 -7.51 9.40 -2.12
N ILE A 606 -8.19 8.27 -1.96
CA ILE A 606 -8.03 7.37 -0.80
C ILE A 606 -6.94 6.34 -1.11
N ILE A 607 -5.81 6.41 -0.40
CA ILE A 607 -4.65 5.53 -0.64
C ILE A 607 -4.32 4.59 0.53
N ASN A 608 -5.11 4.62 1.61
CA ASN A 608 -4.73 4.08 2.93
C ASN A 608 -4.50 2.54 2.93
N LEU A 609 -5.01 1.81 1.94
CA LEU A 609 -4.84 0.35 1.79
C LEU A 609 -4.14 -0.07 0.50
N ASP A 610 -3.57 0.86 -0.27
CA ASP A 610 -2.87 0.55 -1.52
C ASP A 610 -1.67 -0.37 -1.29
N GLY A 611 -1.03 -0.27 -0.12
CA GLY A 611 0.11 -1.11 0.26
C GLY A 611 -0.23 -2.60 0.35
N ILE A 612 -1.45 -3.00 0.74
CA ILE A 612 -1.84 -4.42 0.77
C ILE A 612 -1.95 -4.98 -0.65
N ASN A 613 -2.54 -4.21 -1.58
CA ASN A 613 -2.62 -4.60 -2.99
C ASN A 613 -1.22 -4.72 -3.61
N ALA A 614 -0.34 -3.76 -3.31
CA ALA A 614 1.04 -3.78 -3.77
C ALA A 614 1.83 -4.96 -3.18
N MET A 615 1.67 -5.24 -1.88
CA MET A 615 2.23 -6.43 -1.22
C MET A 615 1.75 -7.70 -1.91
N ALA A 616 0.43 -7.87 -2.10
CA ALA A 616 -0.14 -9.07 -2.69
C ALA A 616 0.42 -9.33 -4.08
N TYR A 617 0.52 -8.29 -4.90
CA TYR A 617 1.12 -8.40 -6.23
C TYR A 617 2.64 -8.67 -6.18
N ALA A 618 3.39 -7.98 -5.32
CA ALA A 618 4.83 -8.16 -5.15
C ALA A 618 5.19 -9.60 -4.75
N VAL A 619 4.50 -10.15 -3.75
CA VAL A 619 4.70 -11.53 -3.29
C VAL A 619 4.29 -12.52 -4.40
N SER A 620 3.20 -12.28 -5.10
CA SER A 620 2.77 -13.13 -6.22
C SER A 620 3.80 -13.18 -7.35
N ARG A 621 4.47 -12.06 -7.67
CA ARG A 621 5.60 -12.04 -8.62
C ARG A 621 6.76 -12.91 -8.15
N VAL A 622 7.09 -12.85 -6.86
CA VAL A 622 8.14 -13.68 -6.24
C VAL A 622 7.79 -15.16 -6.32
N LEU A 623 6.55 -15.54 -6.01
CA LEU A 623 6.04 -16.91 -6.16
C LEU A 623 6.09 -17.39 -7.62
N ALA A 624 5.87 -16.50 -8.59
CA ALA A 624 6.00 -16.78 -10.02
C ALA A 624 7.46 -16.79 -10.53
N GLY A 625 8.45 -16.63 -9.64
CA GLY A 625 9.88 -16.66 -9.96
C GLY A 625 10.51 -15.30 -10.31
N ASP A 626 9.75 -14.21 -10.36
CA ASP A 626 10.27 -12.85 -10.56
C ASP A 626 10.49 -12.12 -9.23
N VAL A 627 11.63 -12.40 -8.61
CA VAL A 627 12.01 -11.81 -7.31
C VAL A 627 12.45 -10.35 -7.44
N GLU A 628 13.00 -9.96 -8.59
CA GLU A 628 13.46 -8.58 -8.82
C GLU A 628 12.29 -7.63 -9.04
N GLY A 629 11.36 -7.97 -9.93
CA GLY A 629 10.18 -7.13 -10.16
C GLY A 629 9.23 -7.11 -8.96
N GLY A 630 9.08 -8.22 -8.24
CA GLY A 630 8.38 -8.22 -6.94
C GLY A 630 9.01 -7.26 -5.93
N GLY A 631 10.35 -7.26 -5.82
CA GLY A 631 11.08 -6.31 -4.98
C GLY A 631 10.90 -4.85 -5.42
N ALA A 632 10.89 -4.57 -6.72
CA ALA A 632 10.71 -3.22 -7.24
C ALA A 632 9.32 -2.64 -6.90
N ILE A 633 8.25 -3.44 -7.04
CA ILE A 633 6.88 -3.04 -6.67
C ILE A 633 6.80 -2.71 -5.18
N LEU A 634 7.43 -3.55 -4.34
CA LEU A 634 7.40 -3.34 -2.89
C LEU A 634 8.17 -2.08 -2.48
N GLN A 635 9.31 -1.80 -3.11
CA GLN A 635 10.08 -0.58 -2.87
C GLN A 635 9.32 0.67 -3.33
N GLU A 636 8.61 0.61 -4.46
CA GLU A 636 7.71 1.69 -4.90
C GLU A 636 6.64 1.96 -3.84
N ALA A 637 6.00 0.90 -3.31
CA ALA A 637 4.97 1.02 -2.27
C ALA A 637 5.51 1.55 -0.94
N LEU A 638 6.70 1.12 -0.51
CA LEU A 638 7.37 1.63 0.69
C LEU A 638 7.73 3.12 0.53
N ALA A 639 8.22 3.53 -0.64
CA ALA A 639 8.55 4.93 -0.92
C ALA A 639 7.30 5.82 -1.00
N ALA A 640 6.18 5.26 -1.47
CA ALA A 640 4.88 5.93 -1.55
C ALA A 640 4.05 5.85 -0.25
N ASN A 641 4.55 5.19 0.81
CA ASN A 641 3.81 5.05 2.06
C ASN A 641 3.83 6.37 2.86
N HIS A 642 2.97 7.31 2.45
CA HIS A 642 2.91 8.67 2.98
C HIS A 642 2.31 8.76 4.40
N THR A 643 1.58 7.75 4.85
CA THR A 643 0.61 7.87 5.95
C THR A 643 1.18 7.61 7.35
N LYS A 644 2.44 7.16 7.49
CA LYS A 644 3.00 6.64 8.77
C LYS A 644 2.06 5.64 9.47
N HIS A 645 1.14 5.00 8.73
CA HIS A 645 0.14 4.11 9.31
C HIS A 645 0.83 2.84 9.77
N TYR A 646 0.89 2.62 11.09
CA TYR A 646 1.68 1.55 11.70
C TYR A 646 1.40 0.19 11.07
N PHE A 647 0.12 -0.20 11.01
CA PHE A 647 -0.30 -1.49 10.44
C PHE A 647 0.16 -1.69 8.98
N MET A 648 0.10 -0.63 8.15
CA MET A 648 0.50 -0.71 6.75
C MET A 648 2.02 -0.76 6.61
N GLY A 649 2.74 0.03 7.40
CA GLY A 649 4.21 -0.01 7.47
C GLY A 649 4.71 -1.41 7.80
N VAL A 650 4.19 -2.02 8.87
CA VAL A 650 4.60 -3.37 9.27
C VAL A 650 4.23 -4.42 8.23
N THR A 651 3.07 -4.30 7.58
CA THR A 651 2.65 -5.21 6.50
C THR A 651 3.64 -5.19 5.32
N LEU A 652 4.06 -4.00 4.88
CA LEU A 652 5.04 -3.85 3.81
C LEU A 652 6.45 -4.31 4.24
N GLU A 653 6.85 -4.05 5.48
CA GLU A 653 8.13 -4.52 6.04
C GLU A 653 8.19 -6.04 6.17
N LEU A 654 7.08 -6.68 6.55
CA LEU A 654 6.96 -8.15 6.56
C LEU A 654 7.18 -8.74 5.18
N ALA A 655 6.57 -8.16 4.15
CA ALA A 655 6.79 -8.57 2.77
C ALA A 655 8.25 -8.36 2.35
N GLN A 656 8.90 -7.30 2.83
CA GLN A 656 10.31 -7.01 2.55
C GLN A 656 11.23 -8.04 3.23
N SER A 657 10.93 -8.41 4.48
CA SER A 657 11.62 -9.49 5.19
C SER A 657 11.46 -10.82 4.46
N TRP A 658 10.26 -11.13 3.96
CA TRP A 658 10.00 -12.34 3.19
C TRP A 658 10.79 -12.38 1.87
N ILE A 659 10.75 -11.32 1.07
CA ILE A 659 11.49 -11.25 -0.20
C ILE A 659 13.01 -11.32 0.01
N THR A 660 13.53 -10.67 1.06
CA THR A 660 14.96 -10.73 1.38
C THR A 660 15.39 -12.12 1.88
N ALA A 661 14.55 -12.80 2.66
CA ALA A 661 14.76 -14.19 3.05
C ALA A 661 14.71 -15.12 1.83
N TRP A 662 13.80 -14.90 0.89
CA TRP A 662 13.71 -15.65 -0.37
C TRP A 662 15.01 -15.54 -1.19
N LYS A 663 15.67 -14.37 -1.18
CA LYS A 663 16.98 -14.16 -1.82
C LYS A 663 18.17 -14.76 -1.06
N GLY A 664 17.96 -15.25 0.18
CA GLY A 664 19.04 -15.70 1.06
C GLY A 664 19.97 -14.58 1.53
N SER A 665 19.48 -13.33 1.59
CA SER A 665 20.29 -12.18 2.04
C SER A 665 20.44 -12.17 3.57
N GLY A 666 21.65 -11.89 4.08
CA GLY A 666 21.88 -11.66 5.50
C GLY A 666 21.12 -10.46 6.09
N SER A 667 20.60 -9.57 5.25
CA SER A 667 19.74 -8.45 5.69
C SER A 667 18.37 -8.89 6.20
N SER A 668 17.90 -10.12 5.89
CA SER A 668 16.57 -10.61 6.30
C SER A 668 16.40 -10.61 7.82
N LEU A 669 17.48 -10.92 8.57
CA LEU A 669 17.49 -10.90 10.02
C LEU A 669 17.31 -9.50 10.60
N GLN A 670 17.91 -8.47 9.97
CA GLN A 670 17.77 -7.08 10.41
C GLN A 670 16.32 -6.61 10.26
N PHE A 671 15.69 -6.87 9.11
CA PHE A 671 14.28 -6.54 8.89
C PHE A 671 13.36 -7.30 9.85
N ALA A 672 13.60 -8.60 10.05
CA ALA A 672 12.81 -9.40 10.98
C ALA A 672 12.90 -8.89 12.43
N HIS A 673 14.11 -8.46 12.84
CA HIS A 673 14.33 -7.90 14.17
C HIS A 673 13.59 -6.59 14.38
N ILE A 674 13.64 -5.68 13.39
CA ILE A 674 12.89 -4.42 13.43
C ILE A 674 11.40 -4.70 13.62
N ILE A 675 10.81 -5.57 12.81
CA ILE A 675 9.39 -5.92 12.90
C ILE A 675 9.03 -6.47 14.29
N ARG A 676 9.83 -7.40 14.82
CA ARG A 676 9.60 -8.00 16.13
C ARG A 676 9.71 -6.97 17.25
N GLN A 677 10.75 -6.13 17.23
CA GLN A 677 10.97 -5.09 18.22
C GLN A 677 9.84 -4.05 18.16
N THR A 678 9.48 -3.60 16.96
CA THR A 678 8.37 -2.67 16.74
C THR A 678 7.05 -3.26 17.24
N GLY A 679 6.79 -4.55 17.03
CA GLY A 679 5.64 -5.26 17.60
C GLY A 679 5.64 -5.28 19.13
N ARG A 680 6.79 -5.54 19.76
CA ARG A 680 6.95 -5.52 21.23
C ARG A 680 6.77 -4.14 21.84
N ASP A 681 7.46 -3.16 21.27
CA ASP A 681 7.43 -1.77 21.74
C ASP A 681 6.02 -1.17 21.61
N SER A 682 5.24 -1.71 20.65
CA SER A 682 3.86 -1.30 20.38
C SER A 682 2.78 -2.17 21.04
N GLY A 683 3.16 -3.22 21.81
CA GLY A 683 2.19 -4.13 22.43
C GLY A 683 1.32 -4.94 21.45
N LEU A 684 1.77 -5.12 20.21
CA LEU A 684 1.03 -5.84 19.17
C LEU A 684 1.59 -7.24 19.00
N MET A 685 1.09 -8.15 19.85
CA MET A 685 1.53 -9.54 19.92
C MET A 685 1.46 -10.27 18.57
N MET A 686 0.45 -9.99 17.74
CA MET A 686 0.38 -10.58 16.39
C MET A 686 1.61 -10.20 15.54
N HIS A 687 2.00 -8.92 15.55
CA HIS A 687 3.17 -8.45 14.81
C HIS A 687 4.48 -8.97 15.41
N GLU A 688 4.57 -9.08 16.74
CA GLU A 688 5.71 -9.75 17.39
C GLU A 688 5.86 -11.20 16.91
N ILE A 689 4.76 -11.95 16.81
CA ILE A 689 4.76 -13.34 16.34
C ILE A 689 5.19 -13.43 14.87
N LEU A 690 4.70 -12.53 14.01
CA LEU A 690 5.11 -12.45 12.60
C LEU A 690 6.61 -12.12 12.46
N GLY A 691 7.11 -11.19 13.28
CA GLY A 691 8.53 -10.83 13.36
C GLY A 691 9.40 -11.98 13.87
N LEU A 692 9.01 -12.64 14.97
CA LEU A 692 9.70 -13.82 15.50
C LEU A 692 9.75 -14.96 14.46
N THR A 693 8.66 -15.19 13.73
CA THR A 693 8.64 -16.19 12.65
C THR A 693 9.68 -15.86 11.59
N SER A 694 9.75 -14.60 11.17
CA SER A 694 10.73 -14.11 10.20
C SER A 694 12.17 -14.22 10.74
N GLU A 695 12.39 -13.97 12.03
CA GLU A 695 13.69 -14.18 12.69
C GLU A 695 14.08 -15.66 12.70
N CYS A 696 13.15 -16.58 12.99
CA CYS A 696 13.42 -18.00 12.96
C CYS A 696 13.77 -18.48 11.54
N ILE A 697 13.07 -17.98 10.51
CA ILE A 697 13.39 -18.28 9.10
C ILE A 697 14.78 -17.76 8.75
N ALA A 698 15.10 -16.50 9.09
CA ALA A 698 16.42 -15.93 8.85
C ALA A 698 17.53 -16.70 9.60
N ALA A 699 17.29 -17.07 10.86
CA ALA A 699 18.20 -17.86 11.68
C ALA A 699 18.44 -19.26 11.08
N ALA A 700 17.41 -19.90 10.53
CA ALA A 700 17.55 -21.16 9.80
C ALA A 700 18.41 -20.97 8.53
N LEU A 701 18.11 -19.98 7.69
CA LEU A 701 18.89 -19.74 6.47
C LEU A 701 20.37 -19.43 6.75
N LEU A 702 20.65 -18.71 7.84
CA LEU A 702 22.00 -18.30 8.26
C LEU A 702 22.71 -19.30 9.19
N ASP A 703 22.07 -20.42 9.52
CA ASP A 703 22.61 -21.47 10.39
C ASP A 703 23.02 -20.97 11.80
N LEU A 704 22.15 -20.16 12.42
CA LEU A 704 22.42 -19.58 13.74
C LEU A 704 22.19 -20.60 14.87
N PRO A 705 23.05 -20.61 15.91
CA PRO A 705 23.03 -21.62 16.96
C PRO A 705 21.81 -21.52 17.89
N ASP A 706 21.12 -20.39 17.92
CA ASP A 706 19.98 -20.12 18.80
C ASP A 706 18.62 -20.46 18.18
N LEU A 707 18.59 -21.01 16.95
CA LEU A 707 17.35 -21.36 16.23
C LEU A 707 16.38 -22.21 17.07
N ALA A 708 16.89 -23.25 17.75
CA ALA A 708 16.04 -24.16 18.53
C ALA A 708 15.30 -23.44 19.67
N ALA A 709 15.95 -22.48 20.33
CA ALA A 709 15.32 -21.69 21.39
C ALA A 709 14.24 -20.76 20.83
N ARG A 710 14.50 -20.12 19.68
CA ARG A 710 13.53 -19.25 18.99
C ARG A 710 12.30 -20.04 18.50
N VAL A 711 12.51 -21.23 17.93
CA VAL A 711 11.43 -22.12 17.48
C VAL A 711 10.57 -22.60 18.66
N ALA A 712 11.18 -22.92 19.81
CA ALA A 712 10.44 -23.29 21.01
C ALA A 712 9.57 -22.12 21.53
N GLU A 713 10.08 -20.89 21.48
CA GLU A 713 9.30 -19.69 21.78
C GLU A 713 8.14 -19.50 20.79
N LEU A 714 8.42 -19.62 19.49
CA LEU A 714 7.41 -19.49 18.44
C LEU A 714 6.27 -20.51 18.59
N ARG A 715 6.61 -21.78 18.88
CA ARG A 715 5.64 -22.85 19.14
C ARG A 715 4.73 -22.52 20.32
N ARG A 716 5.31 -22.06 21.43
CA ARG A 716 4.56 -21.68 22.63
C ARG A 716 3.55 -20.57 22.33
N LEU A 717 3.99 -19.51 21.64
CA LEU A 717 3.12 -18.40 21.25
C LEU A 717 2.04 -18.82 20.25
N GLY A 718 2.40 -19.66 19.27
CA GLY A 718 1.44 -20.21 18.30
C GLY A 718 0.35 -21.06 18.94
N ASN A 719 0.70 -21.89 19.92
CA ASN A 719 -0.24 -22.74 20.64
C ASN A 719 -1.13 -21.94 21.61
N SER A 720 -0.56 -20.98 22.35
CA SER A 720 -1.35 -20.17 23.30
C SER A 720 -2.34 -19.25 22.59
N GLY A 721 -1.97 -18.71 21.43
CA GLY A 721 -2.83 -17.81 20.65
C GLY A 721 -3.77 -18.52 19.66
N SER A 722 -3.72 -19.84 19.55
CA SER A 722 -4.39 -20.60 18.48
C SER A 722 -4.12 -20.00 17.09
N ILE A 723 -2.83 -19.75 16.78
CA ILE A 723 -2.36 -19.10 15.54
C ILE A 723 -1.70 -20.17 14.65
N PRO A 724 -2.42 -20.72 13.65
CA PRO A 724 -1.87 -21.78 12.79
C PRO A 724 -0.59 -21.38 12.07
N TYR A 725 -0.46 -20.13 11.63
CA TYR A 725 0.74 -19.60 10.97
C TYR A 725 2.01 -19.90 11.78
N ALA A 726 2.03 -19.53 13.05
CA ALA A 726 3.18 -19.70 13.93
C ALA A 726 3.43 -21.18 14.26
N ALA A 727 2.36 -21.94 14.52
CA ALA A 727 2.46 -23.37 14.81
C ALA A 727 3.03 -24.16 13.61
N ILE A 728 2.54 -23.91 12.40
CA ILE A 728 3.03 -24.56 11.18
C ILE A 728 4.52 -24.24 10.97
N HIS A 729 4.91 -22.98 11.06
CA HIS A 729 6.32 -22.58 10.89
C HIS A 729 7.23 -23.22 11.94
N ALA A 730 6.82 -23.27 13.20
CA ALA A 730 7.62 -23.90 14.26
C ALA A 730 7.88 -25.40 13.98
N GLU A 731 6.85 -26.15 13.55
CA GLU A 731 6.98 -27.56 13.19
C GLU A 731 7.88 -27.76 11.97
N LEU A 732 7.69 -26.96 10.91
CA LEU A 732 8.52 -27.07 9.70
C LEU A 732 9.98 -26.69 9.96
N LEU A 733 10.24 -25.71 10.82
CA LEU A 733 11.60 -25.28 11.16
C LEU A 733 12.35 -26.31 12.03
N ASP A 734 11.68 -26.97 12.97
CA ASP A 734 12.29 -28.08 13.72
C ASP A 734 12.56 -29.29 12.81
N ALA A 735 11.62 -29.63 11.91
CA ALA A 735 11.85 -30.65 10.90
C ALA A 735 13.07 -30.32 10.02
N TRP A 736 13.18 -29.07 9.58
CA TRP A 736 14.29 -28.60 8.76
C TRP A 736 15.63 -28.70 9.49
N ARG A 737 15.68 -28.24 10.74
CA ARG A 737 16.89 -28.26 11.57
C ARG A 737 17.40 -29.68 11.79
N LEU A 738 16.50 -30.62 12.09
CA LEU A 738 16.83 -32.03 12.31
C LEU A 738 17.25 -32.73 11.02
N ALA A 739 16.52 -32.53 9.93
CA ALA A 739 16.87 -33.08 8.62
C ALA A 739 18.24 -32.56 8.14
N ARG A 740 18.52 -31.27 8.32
CA ARG A 740 19.82 -30.66 7.97
C ARG A 740 20.97 -31.19 8.83
N ALA A 741 20.71 -31.55 10.10
CA ALA A 741 21.67 -32.20 10.97
C ALA A 741 21.90 -33.70 10.65
N GLY A 742 21.16 -34.25 9.67
CA GLY A 742 21.25 -35.65 9.25
C GLY A 742 20.37 -36.62 10.04
N ASP A 743 19.54 -36.12 10.97
CA ASP A 743 18.60 -36.92 11.77
C ASP A 743 17.19 -36.86 11.17
N GLU A 744 17.03 -37.47 10.00
CA GLU A 744 15.74 -37.49 9.31
C GLU A 744 14.64 -38.20 10.10
N GLU A 745 14.97 -39.24 10.88
CA GLU A 745 13.98 -39.99 11.66
C GLU A 745 13.38 -39.11 12.78
N ALA A 746 14.21 -38.29 13.45
CA ALA A 746 13.71 -37.30 14.40
C ALA A 746 12.93 -36.16 13.72
N ALA A 747 13.20 -35.86 12.45
CA ALA A 747 12.50 -34.80 11.71
C ALA A 747 11.06 -35.18 11.30
N VAL A 748 10.80 -36.48 11.07
CA VAL A 748 9.51 -36.99 10.54
C VAL A 748 8.29 -36.55 11.35
N PRO A 749 8.24 -36.68 12.69
CA PRO A 749 7.05 -36.30 13.46
C PRO A 749 6.70 -34.81 13.34
N PHE A 750 7.70 -33.94 13.31
CA PHE A 750 7.52 -32.49 13.14
C PHE A 750 7.03 -32.18 11.72
N LEU A 751 7.61 -32.81 10.70
CA LEU A 751 7.20 -32.63 9.31
C LEU A 751 5.74 -33.08 9.08
N GLU A 752 5.37 -34.25 9.62
CA GLU A 752 4.02 -34.76 9.54
C GLU A 752 3.01 -33.83 10.22
N THR A 753 3.34 -33.34 11.42
CA THR A 753 2.49 -32.40 12.17
C THR A 753 2.33 -31.07 11.42
N GLY A 754 3.44 -30.48 10.96
CA GLY A 754 3.43 -29.22 10.21
C GLY A 754 2.62 -29.30 8.92
N LEU A 755 2.79 -30.36 8.12
CA LEU A 755 2.03 -30.54 6.88
C LEU A 755 0.55 -30.86 7.13
N LYS A 756 0.20 -31.59 8.20
CA LYS A 756 -1.21 -31.82 8.60
C LYS A 756 -1.89 -30.51 8.99
N LEU A 757 -1.23 -29.69 9.80
CA LEU A 757 -1.73 -28.37 10.19
C LEU A 757 -1.91 -27.48 8.95
N LEU A 758 -0.92 -27.45 8.04
CA LEU A 758 -1.04 -26.69 6.80
C LEU A 758 -2.23 -27.14 5.95
N ARG A 759 -2.40 -28.46 5.77
CA ARG A 759 -3.53 -29.02 5.02
C ARG A 759 -4.88 -28.56 5.57
N GLN A 760 -5.02 -28.40 6.88
CA GLN A 760 -6.26 -27.92 7.49
C GLN A 760 -6.55 -26.46 7.18
N GLN A 761 -5.53 -25.67 6.82
CA GLN A 761 -5.64 -24.22 6.68
C GLN A 761 -5.51 -23.70 5.23
N SER A 762 -4.88 -24.44 4.32
CA SER A 762 -4.74 -24.05 2.90
C SER A 762 -4.56 -25.25 1.98
N GLU A 763 -4.61 -24.98 0.66
CA GLU A 763 -4.23 -25.92 -0.39
C GLU A 763 -2.77 -25.72 -0.84
N GLY A 764 -1.85 -25.57 0.12
CA GLY A 764 -0.42 -25.46 -0.16
C GLY A 764 0.14 -24.03 -0.23
N PHE A 765 -0.55 -23.05 0.36
CA PHE A 765 -0.06 -21.69 0.55
C PHE A 765 0.32 -21.44 2.01
N LEU A 766 1.46 -20.79 2.24
CA LEU A 766 1.93 -20.41 3.57
C LEU A 766 2.74 -19.11 3.49
N THR A 767 2.20 -18.03 4.07
CA THR A 767 2.89 -16.75 4.18
C THR A 767 4.28 -16.92 4.80
N SER A 768 5.27 -16.15 4.33
CA SER A 768 6.67 -16.17 4.80
C SER A 768 7.47 -17.45 4.52
N ALA A 769 6.88 -18.48 3.90
CA ALA A 769 7.63 -19.68 3.57
C ALA A 769 8.62 -19.43 2.41
N VAL A 770 9.79 -20.06 2.48
CA VAL A 770 10.89 -19.84 1.53
C VAL A 770 11.37 -21.14 0.87
N PRO A 771 11.74 -21.15 -0.42
CA PRO A 771 12.11 -22.37 -1.14
C PRO A 771 13.26 -23.16 -0.52
N GLN A 772 14.25 -22.48 0.06
CA GLN A 772 15.44 -23.10 0.65
C GLN A 772 15.12 -24.00 1.83
N ILE A 773 14.01 -23.72 2.53
CA ILE A 773 13.52 -24.53 3.66
C ILE A 773 12.47 -25.54 3.15
N LEU A 774 11.54 -25.09 2.31
CA LEU A 774 10.45 -25.94 1.82
C LEU A 774 10.92 -27.08 0.91
N GLN A 775 11.89 -26.83 0.02
CA GLN A 775 12.30 -27.81 -0.99
C GLN A 775 12.85 -29.10 -0.37
N PRO A 776 13.80 -29.07 0.59
CA PRO A 776 14.29 -30.29 1.22
C PRO A 776 13.21 -31.03 2.02
N LEU A 777 12.33 -30.27 2.69
CA LEU A 777 11.21 -30.85 3.45
C LEU A 777 10.19 -31.53 2.56
N CYS A 778 9.82 -30.92 1.43
CA CYS A 778 8.92 -31.53 0.46
C CYS A 778 9.54 -32.79 -0.17
N ALA A 779 10.86 -32.79 -0.42
CA ALA A 779 11.56 -33.97 -0.92
C ALA A 779 11.53 -35.12 0.10
N LEU A 780 11.82 -34.82 1.38
CA LEU A 780 11.73 -35.78 2.47
C LEU A 780 10.30 -36.31 2.63
N ALA A 781 9.31 -35.43 2.59
CA ALA A 781 7.89 -35.77 2.68
C ALA A 781 7.46 -36.74 1.57
N LEU A 782 7.79 -36.45 0.31
CA LEU A 782 7.45 -37.32 -0.82
C LEU A 782 8.19 -38.66 -0.75
N ARG A 783 9.47 -38.67 -0.38
CA ARG A 783 10.28 -39.89 -0.26
C ARG A 783 9.77 -40.82 0.85
N ARG A 784 9.28 -40.25 1.95
CA ARG A 784 8.74 -40.99 3.11
C ARG A 784 7.21 -41.13 3.08
N ASN A 785 6.54 -40.64 2.04
CA ASN A 785 5.09 -40.65 1.88
C ASN A 785 4.32 -39.97 3.04
N ILE A 786 4.81 -38.81 3.50
CA ILE A 786 4.22 -38.00 4.56
C ILE A 786 3.41 -36.86 3.91
N GLU A 787 2.10 -36.83 4.15
CA GLU A 787 1.18 -35.81 3.61
C GLU A 787 1.50 -35.41 2.15
N PRO A 788 1.57 -36.39 1.23
CA PRO A 788 2.15 -36.18 -0.10
C PRO A 788 1.41 -35.11 -0.88
N ASP A 789 0.08 -35.06 -0.81
CA ASP A 789 -0.72 -34.08 -1.55
C ASP A 789 -0.42 -32.64 -1.11
N THR A 790 -0.22 -32.41 0.18
CA THR A 790 0.19 -31.11 0.72
C THR A 790 1.59 -30.71 0.22
N ALA A 791 2.54 -31.66 0.22
CA ALA A 791 3.88 -31.43 -0.32
C ALA A 791 3.84 -31.12 -1.83
N ARG A 792 3.01 -31.83 -2.61
CA ARG A 792 2.82 -31.54 -4.05
C ARG A 792 2.21 -30.16 -4.28
N ALA A 793 1.25 -29.77 -3.43
CA ALA A 793 0.64 -28.46 -3.50
C ALA A 793 1.64 -27.34 -3.21
N LEU A 794 2.48 -27.49 -2.16
CA LEU A 794 3.59 -26.58 -1.86
C LEU A 794 4.58 -26.46 -3.03
N ILE A 795 4.99 -27.59 -3.63
CA ILE A 795 5.89 -27.60 -4.79
C ILE A 795 5.31 -26.78 -5.94
N ARG A 796 4.01 -26.93 -6.20
CA ARG A 796 3.31 -26.20 -7.25
C ARG A 796 3.19 -24.71 -6.96
N VAL A 797 2.71 -24.33 -5.77
CA VAL A 797 2.45 -22.93 -5.39
C VAL A 797 3.74 -22.11 -5.29
N PHE A 798 4.81 -22.71 -4.76
CA PHE A 798 6.10 -22.02 -4.58
C PHE A 798 7.08 -22.24 -5.73
N GLY A 799 6.68 -22.95 -6.79
CA GLY A 799 7.54 -23.26 -7.93
C GLY A 799 8.85 -23.94 -7.52
N LEU A 800 8.80 -24.87 -6.56
CA LEU A 800 10.00 -25.44 -5.96
C LEU A 800 10.79 -26.27 -6.98
N PRO A 801 12.11 -26.03 -7.14
CA PRO A 801 12.93 -26.82 -8.05
C PRO A 801 13.12 -28.25 -7.50
N PRO A 802 13.30 -29.25 -8.38
CA PRO A 802 13.60 -30.61 -7.95
C PRO A 802 14.94 -30.67 -7.18
N PRO A 803 15.09 -31.63 -6.26
CA PRO A 803 16.39 -31.97 -5.67
C PRO A 803 17.48 -32.21 -6.73
N PRO A 804 18.77 -31.99 -6.41
CA PRO A 804 19.88 -32.16 -7.36
C PRO A 804 20.01 -33.58 -7.96
N ASP A 805 19.46 -34.59 -7.30
CA ASP A 805 19.41 -35.99 -7.76
C ASP A 805 18.21 -36.29 -8.69
N PHE A 806 17.41 -35.28 -9.04
CA PHE A 806 16.24 -35.34 -9.93
C PHE A 806 15.36 -36.59 -9.73
N PRO A 807 14.85 -36.81 -8.51
CA PRO A 807 14.22 -38.06 -8.17
C PRO A 807 12.84 -38.22 -8.82
N ALA A 808 12.50 -39.44 -9.23
CA ALA A 808 11.23 -39.75 -9.89
C ALA A 808 9.98 -39.51 -9.01
N TYR A 809 10.13 -39.43 -7.68
CA TYR A 809 9.02 -39.12 -6.77
C TYR A 809 8.65 -37.64 -6.76
N TRP A 810 9.49 -36.74 -7.31
CA TRP A 810 9.22 -35.31 -7.35
C TRP A 810 8.08 -34.97 -8.31
N THR A 811 7.38 -33.87 -8.03
CA THR A 811 6.21 -33.45 -8.81
C THR A 811 6.63 -32.49 -9.91
N TYR A 812 7.09 -33.06 -11.02
CA TYR A 812 7.45 -32.28 -12.21
C TYR A 812 6.19 -31.81 -12.95
N PRO A 813 6.16 -30.54 -13.40
CA PRO A 813 5.08 -30.01 -14.24
C PRO A 813 4.86 -30.83 -15.52
N VAL A 814 5.95 -31.26 -16.15
CA VAL A 814 5.93 -32.10 -17.34
C VAL A 814 6.69 -33.40 -17.07
N GLN A 815 6.12 -34.54 -17.45
CA GLN A 815 6.79 -35.84 -17.42
C GLN A 815 6.71 -36.50 -18.78
N ILE A 816 7.85 -36.99 -19.27
CA ILE A 816 7.96 -37.68 -20.56
C ILE A 816 8.51 -39.07 -20.32
N ARG A 817 7.77 -40.07 -20.78
CA ARG A 817 8.25 -41.45 -20.86
C ARG A 817 8.44 -41.83 -22.32
N CYS A 818 9.59 -42.42 -22.61
CA CYS A 818 9.97 -42.93 -23.90
C CYS A 818 10.16 -44.45 -23.90
N PHE A 819 10.58 -45.08 -22.79
CA PHE A 819 10.83 -46.53 -22.75
C PHE A 819 9.54 -47.33 -22.53
N GLY A 820 9.23 -48.22 -23.48
CA GLY A 820 7.99 -49.01 -23.47
C GLY A 820 6.79 -48.31 -24.12
N GLY A 821 7.02 -47.18 -24.79
CA GLY A 821 6.00 -46.36 -25.45
C GLY A 821 6.16 -44.88 -25.12
N PHE A 822 5.50 -44.00 -25.89
CA PHE A 822 5.53 -42.57 -25.63
C PHE A 822 4.35 -42.13 -24.75
N GLU A 823 4.64 -41.52 -23.61
CA GLU A 823 3.64 -40.90 -22.74
C GLU A 823 4.11 -39.50 -22.33
N LEU A 824 3.25 -38.50 -22.55
CA LEU A 824 3.45 -37.12 -22.12
C LEU A 824 2.40 -36.78 -21.07
N LEU A 825 2.83 -36.50 -19.85
CA LEU A 825 1.98 -36.07 -18.75
C LEU A 825 2.22 -34.57 -18.46
N ILE A 826 1.14 -33.80 -18.36
CA ILE A 826 1.17 -32.40 -17.90
C ILE A 826 0.33 -32.33 -16.63
N GLY A 827 0.93 -31.89 -15.52
CA GLY A 827 0.25 -31.87 -14.22
C GLY A 827 -0.32 -33.25 -13.83
N GLY A 828 0.36 -34.33 -14.22
CA GLY A 828 -0.07 -35.72 -13.98
C GLY A 828 -1.16 -36.25 -14.93
N ARG A 829 -1.66 -35.46 -15.88
CA ARG A 829 -2.67 -35.88 -16.86
C ARG A 829 -2.04 -36.21 -18.20
N SER A 830 -2.44 -37.35 -18.78
CA SER A 830 -1.96 -37.78 -20.11
C SER A 830 -2.51 -36.89 -21.22
N VAL A 831 -1.63 -36.42 -22.09
CA VAL A 831 -1.99 -35.64 -23.27
C VAL A 831 -2.20 -36.58 -24.45
N PRO A 832 -3.44 -36.72 -24.97
CA PRO A 832 -3.69 -37.61 -26.10
C PRO A 832 -2.97 -37.11 -27.35
N SER A 833 -2.35 -38.04 -28.07
CA SER A 833 -1.53 -37.79 -29.26
C SER A 833 -2.34 -37.59 -30.56
N GLN A 834 -3.65 -37.33 -30.50
CA GLN A 834 -4.53 -37.33 -31.68
C GLN A 834 -4.94 -35.94 -32.20
N GLY A 835 -4.88 -35.79 -33.53
CA GLY A 835 -5.31 -34.62 -34.31
C GLY A 835 -4.31 -34.23 -35.41
N LYS A 836 -4.77 -33.97 -36.64
CA LYS A 836 -3.91 -33.65 -37.81
C LYS A 836 -2.99 -32.43 -37.58
N SER A 837 -3.40 -31.44 -36.79
CA SER A 837 -2.62 -30.22 -36.50
C SER A 837 -1.59 -30.38 -35.38
N LYS A 838 -1.65 -31.46 -34.57
CA LYS A 838 -0.75 -31.72 -33.44
C LYS A 838 0.39 -32.70 -33.75
N HIS A 839 0.34 -33.35 -34.93
CA HIS A 839 1.33 -34.37 -35.31
C HIS A 839 2.78 -33.87 -35.22
N ARG A 840 3.09 -32.71 -35.83
CA ARG A 840 4.46 -32.16 -35.84
C ARG A 840 4.96 -31.71 -34.47
N GLN A 841 4.08 -31.22 -33.61
CA GLN A 841 4.42 -30.87 -32.23
C GLN A 841 4.83 -32.11 -31.44
N MET A 842 4.05 -33.19 -31.55
CA MET A 842 4.32 -34.46 -30.88
C MET A 842 5.58 -35.16 -31.43
N GLU A 843 5.83 -35.04 -32.73
CA GLU A 843 7.04 -35.58 -33.35
C GLU A 843 8.30 -34.83 -32.89
N LEU A 844 8.24 -33.51 -32.79
CA LEU A 844 9.33 -32.67 -32.27
C LEU A 844 9.68 -33.01 -30.81
N ILE A 845 8.69 -33.09 -29.92
CA ILE A 845 8.96 -33.39 -28.50
C ILE A 845 9.48 -34.82 -28.30
N ARG A 846 9.00 -35.81 -29.08
CA ARG A 846 9.56 -37.18 -29.10
C ARG A 846 11.02 -37.17 -29.53
N MET A 847 11.35 -36.41 -30.57
CA MET A 847 12.70 -36.31 -31.10
C MET A 847 13.66 -35.73 -30.05
N ILE A 848 13.29 -34.62 -29.42
CA ILE A 848 14.11 -34.01 -28.36
C ILE A 848 14.24 -34.98 -27.17
N ALA A 849 13.14 -35.59 -26.71
CA ALA A 849 13.14 -36.50 -25.57
C ALA A 849 13.98 -37.78 -25.79
N ALA A 850 13.95 -38.35 -27.00
CA ALA A 850 14.76 -39.53 -27.36
C ALA A 850 16.27 -39.25 -27.44
N HIS A 851 16.64 -37.98 -27.69
CA HIS A 851 18.03 -37.53 -27.73
C HIS A 851 18.55 -37.03 -26.38
N ALA A 852 17.65 -36.65 -25.46
CA ALA A 852 18.00 -36.20 -24.12
C ALA A 852 18.87 -37.24 -23.36
N PRO A 853 19.86 -36.81 -22.54
CA PRO A 853 20.15 -35.42 -22.15
C PRO A 853 20.95 -34.61 -23.18
N THR A 854 21.32 -35.19 -24.33
CA THR A 854 22.11 -34.47 -25.35
C THR A 854 21.26 -33.39 -26.03
N PRO A 855 21.70 -32.12 -26.06
CA PRO A 855 21.04 -31.08 -26.83
C PRO A 855 21.02 -31.42 -28.32
N LEU A 856 19.92 -31.10 -28.99
CA LEU A 856 19.69 -31.46 -30.38
C LEU A 856 19.79 -30.23 -31.27
N ALA A 857 20.69 -30.26 -32.26
CA ALA A 857 20.91 -29.13 -33.17
C ALA A 857 19.64 -28.79 -33.96
N MET A 858 19.25 -27.50 -33.97
CA MET A 858 18.04 -27.03 -34.65
C MET A 858 18.07 -27.30 -36.16
N GLY A 859 19.25 -27.24 -36.79
CA GLY A 859 19.41 -27.58 -38.21
C GLY A 859 19.01 -29.02 -38.52
N LEU A 860 19.46 -29.97 -37.69
CA LEU A 860 19.13 -31.40 -37.84
C LEU A 860 17.64 -31.67 -37.63
N ILE A 861 17.02 -31.01 -36.65
CA ILE A 861 15.57 -31.09 -36.44
C ILE A 861 14.83 -30.58 -37.68
N SER A 862 15.29 -29.45 -38.23
CA SER A 862 14.67 -28.81 -39.39
C SER A 862 14.72 -29.71 -40.63
N GLU A 863 15.89 -30.30 -40.90
CA GLU A 863 16.12 -31.22 -42.02
C GLU A 863 15.26 -32.49 -41.91
N ILE A 864 15.11 -33.06 -40.72
CA ILE A 864 14.36 -34.30 -40.51
C ILE A 864 12.84 -34.07 -40.54
N LEU A 865 12.35 -33.01 -39.89
CA LEU A 865 10.91 -32.77 -39.78
C LEU A 865 10.33 -32.02 -40.98
N TRP A 866 11.13 -31.23 -41.70
CA TRP A 866 10.72 -30.49 -42.90
C TRP A 866 11.72 -30.66 -44.05
N PRO A 867 11.88 -31.89 -44.58
CA PRO A 867 12.88 -32.18 -45.61
C PRO A 867 12.64 -31.44 -46.92
N ASP A 868 11.39 -31.05 -47.20
CA ASP A 868 10.99 -30.38 -48.44
C ASP A 868 11.06 -28.83 -48.36
N SER A 869 11.53 -28.27 -47.23
CA SER A 869 11.60 -26.83 -46.99
C SER A 869 13.04 -26.29 -47.08
N GLU A 870 13.24 -25.14 -47.71
CA GLU A 870 14.54 -24.44 -47.72
C GLU A 870 14.91 -23.86 -46.34
N GLY A 871 16.21 -23.75 -46.04
CA GLY A 871 16.78 -23.57 -44.71
C GLY A 871 16.06 -22.57 -43.78
N ASP A 872 15.86 -21.32 -44.22
CA ASP A 872 15.21 -20.28 -43.41
C ASP A 872 13.73 -20.60 -43.13
N ALA A 873 13.02 -21.18 -44.11
CA ALA A 873 11.62 -21.57 -43.95
C ALA A 873 11.46 -22.76 -42.99
N ALA A 874 12.39 -23.73 -43.04
CA ALA A 874 12.42 -24.86 -42.11
C ALA A 874 12.74 -24.41 -40.68
N HIS A 875 13.68 -23.48 -40.51
CA HIS A 875 14.02 -22.92 -39.19
C HIS A 875 12.87 -22.13 -38.57
N HIS A 876 12.20 -21.26 -39.35
CA HIS A 876 11.00 -20.56 -38.87
C HIS A 876 9.84 -21.50 -38.54
N ALA A 877 9.66 -22.59 -39.29
CA ALA A 877 8.67 -23.61 -38.96
C ALA A 877 8.96 -24.30 -37.62
N LEU A 878 10.24 -24.54 -37.31
CA LEU A 878 10.69 -25.07 -36.02
C LEU A 878 10.41 -24.08 -34.88
N GLU A 879 10.81 -22.82 -34.99
CA GLU A 879 10.55 -21.79 -33.96
C GLU A 879 9.05 -21.62 -33.69
N THR A 880 8.25 -21.59 -34.75
CA THR A 880 6.78 -21.50 -34.63
C THR A 880 6.21 -22.74 -33.94
N THR A 881 6.75 -23.92 -34.22
CA THR A 881 6.30 -25.18 -33.59
C THR A 881 6.71 -25.24 -32.10
N LEU A 882 7.92 -24.80 -31.75
CA LEU A 882 8.36 -24.65 -30.36
C LEU A 882 7.49 -23.65 -29.60
N SER A 883 7.18 -22.51 -30.20
CA SER A 883 6.28 -21.50 -29.62
C SER A 883 4.89 -22.07 -29.32
N ARG A 884 4.28 -22.79 -30.29
CA ARG A 884 2.98 -23.48 -30.08
C ARG A 884 3.05 -24.59 -29.05
N LEU A 885 4.17 -25.32 -28.96
CA LEU A 885 4.39 -26.33 -27.92
C LEU A 885 4.44 -25.67 -26.54
N ARG A 886 5.12 -24.53 -26.36
CA ARG A 886 5.11 -23.79 -25.09
C ARG A 886 3.68 -23.46 -24.64
N THR A 887 2.85 -22.96 -25.56
CA THR A 887 1.43 -22.68 -25.28
C THR A 887 0.65 -23.95 -24.95
N THR A 888 0.90 -25.05 -25.66
CA THR A 888 0.20 -26.33 -25.45
C THR A 888 0.59 -26.98 -24.11
N LEU A 889 1.86 -26.87 -23.73
CA LEU A 889 2.39 -27.41 -22.49
C LEU A 889 2.02 -26.56 -21.27
N GLY A 890 1.78 -25.25 -21.45
CA GLY A 890 1.59 -24.30 -20.36
C GLY A 890 2.88 -23.94 -19.61
N TYR A 891 4.00 -24.55 -19.98
CA TYR A 891 5.32 -24.36 -19.37
C TYR A 891 6.38 -24.16 -20.46
N ASN A 892 7.32 -23.25 -20.24
CA ASN A 892 8.48 -23.11 -21.11
C ASN A 892 9.58 -24.10 -20.69
N ILE A 893 9.48 -25.34 -21.17
CA ILE A 893 10.46 -26.39 -20.86
C ILE A 893 11.61 -26.49 -21.85
N PHE A 894 11.70 -25.58 -22.83
CA PHE A 894 12.71 -25.66 -23.89
C PHE A 894 13.83 -24.66 -23.64
N ILE A 895 15.06 -25.16 -23.54
CA ILE A 895 16.28 -24.36 -23.48
C ILE A 895 16.87 -24.34 -24.89
N VAL A 896 17.11 -23.14 -25.42
CA VAL A 896 17.74 -22.94 -26.73
C VAL A 896 19.07 -22.23 -26.52
N GLU A 897 20.15 -22.95 -26.75
CA GLU A 897 21.52 -22.46 -26.55
C GLU A 897 22.40 -22.91 -27.71
N HIS A 898 23.23 -22.00 -28.24
CA HIS A 898 24.19 -22.30 -29.31
C HIS A 898 23.59 -23.02 -30.54
N GLY A 899 22.34 -22.69 -30.89
CA GLY A 899 21.63 -23.31 -32.04
C GLY A 899 21.16 -24.75 -31.80
N ALA A 900 21.15 -25.22 -30.55
CA ALA A 900 20.60 -26.51 -30.16
C ALA A 900 19.46 -26.34 -29.13
N VAL A 901 18.54 -27.31 -29.11
CA VAL A 901 17.40 -27.35 -28.20
C VAL A 901 17.55 -28.51 -27.23
N SER A 902 17.30 -28.26 -25.95
CA SER A 902 17.20 -29.28 -24.90
C SER A 902 15.97 -29.03 -24.03
N LEU A 903 15.70 -29.95 -23.10
CA LEU A 903 14.59 -29.83 -22.15
C LEU A 903 15.11 -29.41 -20.78
N ASP A 904 14.44 -28.43 -20.18
CA ASP A 904 14.76 -27.95 -18.84
C ASP A 904 14.37 -29.01 -17.80
N ARG A 905 15.39 -29.51 -17.10
CA ARG A 905 15.27 -30.56 -16.09
C ARG A 905 14.60 -30.07 -14.80
N GLN A 906 14.49 -28.76 -14.60
CA GLN A 906 13.75 -28.20 -13.46
C GLN A 906 12.24 -28.38 -13.63
N PHE A 907 11.75 -28.35 -14.88
CA PHE A 907 10.32 -28.40 -15.19
C PHE A 907 9.90 -29.73 -15.85
N CYS A 908 10.86 -30.48 -16.40
CA CYS A 908 10.58 -31.70 -17.16
C CYS A 908 11.36 -32.91 -16.61
N TRP A 909 10.63 -33.94 -16.21
CA TRP A 909 11.20 -35.25 -15.94
C TRP A 909 11.19 -36.12 -17.19
N LEU A 910 12.29 -36.83 -17.43
CA LEU A 910 12.46 -37.72 -18.57
C LEU A 910 13.10 -39.04 -18.14
N ASP A 911 12.49 -40.15 -18.53
CA ASP A 911 13.07 -41.47 -18.31
C ASP A 911 14.41 -41.69 -19.06
N THR A 912 14.59 -41.11 -20.25
CA THR A 912 15.88 -41.13 -20.98
C THR A 912 17.00 -40.46 -20.20
N VAL A 913 16.73 -39.32 -19.57
CA VAL A 913 17.71 -38.58 -18.77
C VAL A 913 18.06 -39.37 -17.50
N VAL A 914 17.06 -39.87 -16.78
CA VAL A 914 17.30 -40.69 -15.58
C VAL A 914 18.05 -41.99 -15.92
N ALA A 915 17.74 -42.62 -17.06
CA ALA A 915 18.47 -43.80 -17.54
C ALA A 915 19.94 -43.48 -17.83
N HIS A 916 20.21 -42.32 -18.45
CA HIS A 916 21.57 -41.86 -18.70
C HIS A 916 22.39 -41.72 -17.41
N GLU A 917 21.81 -41.07 -16.39
CA GLU A 917 22.46 -40.84 -15.12
C GLU A 917 22.67 -42.12 -14.33
N ALA A 918 21.67 -43.01 -14.32
CA ALA A 918 21.82 -44.33 -13.73
C ALA A 918 22.99 -45.10 -14.37
N MET A 919 23.16 -45.03 -15.71
CA MET A 919 24.30 -45.65 -16.38
C MET A 919 25.65 -45.00 -16.00
N LEU A 920 25.74 -43.66 -15.90
CA LEU A 920 26.96 -42.99 -15.44
C LEU A 920 27.32 -43.36 -14.00
N LEU A 921 26.31 -43.43 -13.12
CA LEU A 921 26.48 -43.87 -11.74
C LEU A 921 26.95 -45.32 -11.69
N LEU A 922 26.37 -46.21 -12.48
CA LEU A 922 26.81 -47.60 -12.60
C LEU A 922 28.26 -47.71 -13.06
N GLU A 923 28.67 -46.96 -14.08
CA GLU A 923 30.07 -46.95 -14.55
C GLU A 923 31.04 -46.55 -13.41
N LYS A 924 30.67 -45.55 -12.60
CA LYS A 924 31.45 -45.13 -11.43
C LYS A 924 31.48 -46.21 -10.34
N GLN A 925 30.32 -46.76 -10.00
CA GLN A 925 30.18 -47.77 -8.94
C GLN A 925 30.90 -49.07 -9.30
N VAL A 926 30.84 -49.50 -10.56
CA VAL A 926 31.59 -50.66 -11.05
C VAL A 926 33.10 -50.43 -10.94
N LYS A 927 33.61 -49.25 -11.35
CA LYS A 927 35.02 -48.90 -11.20
C LYS A 927 35.47 -48.87 -9.73
N GLN A 928 34.59 -48.41 -8.84
CA GLN A 928 34.87 -48.29 -7.40
C GLN A 928 34.56 -49.55 -6.60
N LYS A 929 34.03 -50.60 -7.24
CA LYS A 929 33.53 -51.83 -6.58
C LYS A 929 32.51 -51.54 -5.47
N ASP A 930 31.67 -50.54 -5.68
CA ASP A 930 30.63 -50.12 -4.75
C ASP A 930 29.47 -51.13 -4.72
N ARG A 931 29.08 -51.59 -3.52
CA ARG A 931 27.96 -52.52 -3.32
C ARG A 931 26.61 -51.96 -3.79
N GLY A 932 26.47 -50.64 -3.91
CA GLY A 932 25.28 -49.97 -4.42
C GLY A 932 24.95 -50.25 -5.90
N MET A 933 25.90 -50.80 -6.68
CA MET A 933 25.70 -51.04 -8.12
C MET A 933 24.49 -51.93 -8.46
N ALA A 934 24.16 -52.91 -7.59
CA ALA A 934 23.02 -53.79 -7.83
C ALA A 934 21.68 -53.04 -7.73
N ALA A 935 21.54 -52.11 -6.79
CA ALA A 935 20.34 -51.31 -6.61
C ALA A 935 20.16 -50.30 -7.76
N THR A 936 21.25 -49.66 -8.19
CA THR A 936 21.23 -48.76 -9.35
C THR A 936 20.87 -49.52 -10.64
N ALA A 937 21.40 -50.72 -10.84
CA ALA A 937 21.07 -51.56 -11.99
C ALA A 937 19.60 -52.00 -11.98
N GLN A 938 19.08 -52.32 -10.79
CA GLN A 938 17.66 -52.61 -10.60
C GLN A 938 16.77 -51.42 -10.97
N THR A 939 17.15 -50.21 -10.53
CA THR A 939 16.44 -48.96 -10.87
C THR A 939 16.40 -48.74 -12.39
N LEU A 940 17.53 -48.96 -13.09
CA LEU A 940 17.60 -48.86 -14.55
C LEU A 940 16.67 -49.86 -15.26
N LEU A 941 16.56 -51.10 -14.74
CA LEU A 941 15.63 -52.10 -15.28
C LEU A 941 14.16 -51.71 -15.07
N ASP A 942 13.81 -51.09 -13.94
CA ASP A 942 12.43 -50.69 -13.65
C ASP A 942 11.98 -49.46 -14.46
N LEU A 943 12.95 -48.63 -14.86
CA LEU A 943 12.75 -47.47 -15.72
C LEU A 943 12.57 -47.88 -17.19
N CYS A 944 13.41 -48.80 -17.68
CA CYS A 944 13.43 -49.22 -19.08
C CYS A 944 12.44 -50.38 -19.34
N ARG A 945 11.14 -50.05 -19.42
CA ARG A 945 10.03 -51.04 -19.54
C ARG A 945 9.90 -51.70 -20.92
N GLY A 946 10.78 -51.39 -21.85
CA GLY A 946 10.75 -51.91 -23.22
C GLY A 946 11.53 -51.02 -24.18
N GLU A 947 11.30 -51.23 -25.47
CA GLU A 947 11.95 -50.48 -26.55
C GLU A 947 11.64 -48.97 -26.46
N LEU A 948 12.62 -48.14 -26.82
CA LEU A 948 12.46 -46.68 -26.90
C LEU A 948 11.41 -46.32 -27.96
N LEU A 949 10.40 -45.54 -27.58
CA LEU A 949 9.27 -45.12 -28.41
C LEU A 949 8.61 -46.32 -29.12
N PHE A 950 8.32 -47.38 -28.38
CA PHE A 950 7.67 -48.59 -28.91
C PHE A 950 6.42 -48.25 -29.73
N GLY A 951 6.29 -48.84 -30.92
CA GLY A 951 5.18 -48.60 -31.86
C GLY A 951 5.39 -47.43 -32.84
N GLU A 952 6.43 -46.60 -32.67
CA GLU A 952 6.75 -45.53 -33.62
C GLU A 952 7.65 -46.03 -34.76
N GLY A 953 7.33 -45.64 -36.00
CA GLY A 953 7.99 -46.11 -37.23
C GLY A 953 8.86 -45.06 -37.94
N ALA A 954 9.16 -43.93 -37.31
CA ALA A 954 9.97 -42.88 -37.95
C ALA A 954 11.42 -43.32 -38.15
N ALA A 955 11.99 -43.06 -39.33
CA ALA A 955 13.32 -43.54 -39.71
C ALA A 955 14.44 -43.07 -38.75
N TRP A 956 14.34 -41.85 -38.22
CA TRP A 956 15.33 -41.30 -37.29
C TRP A 956 15.37 -42.00 -35.93
N ILE A 957 14.31 -42.75 -35.55
CA ILE A 957 14.23 -43.45 -34.26
C ILE A 957 15.13 -44.69 -34.24
N VAL A 958 15.33 -45.36 -35.38
CA VAL A 958 16.07 -46.63 -35.49
C VAL A 958 17.47 -46.50 -34.90
N ALA A 959 18.24 -45.52 -35.36
CA ALA A 959 19.59 -45.25 -34.85
C ALA A 959 19.60 -44.92 -33.34
N ARG A 960 18.53 -44.33 -32.83
CA ARG A 960 18.42 -43.96 -31.42
C ARG A 960 18.08 -45.15 -30.53
N ARG A 961 17.23 -46.07 -30.99
CA ARG A 961 16.98 -47.36 -30.31
C ARG A 961 18.27 -48.16 -30.19
N GLU A 962 19.04 -48.28 -31.28
CA GLU A 962 20.33 -48.95 -31.26
C GLU A 962 21.30 -48.30 -30.27
N TYR A 963 21.42 -46.97 -30.29
CA TYR A 963 22.25 -46.22 -29.34
C TYR A 963 21.94 -46.57 -27.87
N TRP A 964 20.66 -46.51 -27.47
CA TRP A 964 20.25 -46.81 -26.10
C TRP A 964 20.43 -48.29 -25.75
N ASN A 965 20.04 -49.19 -26.64
CA ASN A 965 20.19 -50.63 -26.46
C ASN A 965 21.66 -51.02 -26.24
N SER A 966 22.57 -50.53 -27.08
CA SER A 966 24.01 -50.81 -26.94
C SER A 966 24.60 -50.26 -25.64
N ARG A 967 24.12 -49.12 -25.13
CA ARG A 967 24.60 -48.57 -23.85
C ARG A 967 24.09 -49.36 -22.65
N MET A 968 22.79 -49.67 -22.61
CA MET A 968 22.18 -50.45 -21.53
C MET A 968 22.78 -51.86 -21.44
N THR A 969 22.92 -52.54 -22.59
CA THR A 969 23.56 -53.86 -22.68
C THR A 969 24.97 -53.83 -22.10
N ARG A 970 25.80 -52.84 -22.45
CA ARG A 970 27.16 -52.69 -21.88
C ARG A 970 27.13 -52.42 -20.37
N ALA A 971 26.23 -51.58 -19.90
CA ALA A 971 26.11 -51.27 -18.47
C ALA A 971 25.73 -52.51 -17.65
N PHE A 972 24.72 -53.28 -18.08
CA PHE A 972 24.31 -54.50 -17.37
C PHE A 972 25.39 -55.58 -17.38
N SER A 973 26.06 -55.79 -18.51
CA SER A 973 27.20 -56.72 -18.61
C SER A 973 28.35 -56.32 -17.66
N ALA A 974 28.68 -55.03 -17.57
CA ALA A 974 29.73 -54.56 -16.66
C ALA A 974 29.39 -54.79 -15.18
N VAL A 975 28.13 -54.54 -14.79
CA VAL A 975 27.64 -54.81 -13.42
C VAL A 975 27.65 -56.31 -13.13
N ALA A 976 27.18 -57.14 -14.06
CA ALA A 976 27.17 -58.58 -13.90
C ALA A 976 28.59 -59.15 -13.72
N ALA A 977 29.55 -58.70 -14.52
CA ALA A 977 30.95 -59.07 -14.37
C ALA A 977 31.52 -58.68 -12.98
N ALA A 978 31.20 -57.47 -12.49
CA ALA A 978 31.62 -57.03 -11.16
C ALA A 978 30.98 -57.85 -10.03
N LEU A 979 29.69 -58.19 -10.16
CA LEU A 979 28.98 -59.04 -9.21
C LEU A 979 29.58 -60.45 -9.16
N VAL A 980 29.87 -61.06 -10.32
CA VAL A 980 30.56 -62.37 -10.40
C VAL A 980 31.92 -62.30 -9.71
N ALA A 981 32.72 -61.25 -9.98
CA ALA A 981 34.02 -61.07 -9.35
C ALA A 981 33.95 -60.88 -7.82
N SER A 982 32.80 -60.44 -7.30
CA SER A 982 32.53 -60.31 -5.86
C SER A 982 31.88 -61.55 -5.22
N GLY A 983 31.71 -62.64 -5.97
CA GLY A 983 31.10 -63.89 -5.49
C GLY A 983 29.57 -63.93 -5.57
N ALA A 984 28.92 -62.94 -6.18
CA ALA A 984 27.46 -62.81 -6.27
C ALA A 984 26.89 -63.30 -7.62
N ALA A 985 27.32 -64.48 -8.10
CA ALA A 985 27.00 -64.98 -9.44
C ALA A 985 25.49 -65.20 -9.69
N ILE A 986 24.73 -65.64 -8.68
CA ILE A 986 23.26 -65.80 -8.80
C ILE A 986 22.57 -64.44 -9.03
N ALA A 987 23.03 -63.38 -8.35
CA ALA A 987 22.49 -62.03 -8.53
C ALA A 987 22.81 -61.48 -9.93
N ALA A 988 24.02 -61.75 -10.43
CA ALA A 988 24.42 -61.41 -11.80
C ALA A 988 23.55 -62.12 -12.86
N ALA A 989 23.27 -63.42 -12.68
CA ALA A 989 22.39 -64.17 -13.58
C ALA A 989 20.96 -63.59 -13.61
N ARG A 990 20.40 -63.25 -12.44
CA ARG A 990 19.06 -62.61 -12.36
C ARG A 990 19.01 -61.25 -13.07
N LEU A 991 20.06 -60.44 -12.89
CA LEU A 991 20.17 -59.13 -13.55
C LEU A 991 20.18 -59.28 -15.08
N LEU A 992 21.05 -60.17 -15.59
CA LEU A 992 21.18 -60.40 -17.03
C LEU A 992 19.94 -61.05 -17.64
N ALA A 993 19.25 -61.94 -16.92
CA ALA A 993 17.98 -62.52 -17.36
C ALA A 993 16.92 -61.43 -17.59
N ARG A 994 16.82 -60.45 -16.68
CA ARG A 994 15.94 -59.27 -16.85
C ARG A 994 16.38 -58.35 -17.98
N ALA A 995 17.69 -58.11 -18.12
CA ALA A 995 18.22 -57.30 -19.21
C ALA A 995 17.91 -57.92 -20.59
N LEU A 996 17.92 -59.25 -20.69
CA LEU A 996 17.55 -59.98 -21.91
C LEU A 996 16.05 -59.83 -22.26
N GLU A 997 15.19 -59.54 -21.29
CA GLU A 997 13.77 -59.29 -21.57
C GLU A 997 13.55 -57.95 -22.27
N ILE A 998 14.35 -56.95 -21.89
CA ILE A 998 14.32 -55.60 -22.47
C ILE A 998 14.96 -55.61 -23.88
N ASN A 999 16.05 -56.36 -24.05
CA ASN A 999 16.73 -56.52 -25.34
C ASN A 999 16.91 -58.00 -25.71
N PRO A 1000 15.87 -58.65 -26.28
CA PRO A 1000 15.88 -60.08 -26.61
C PRO A 1000 16.93 -60.49 -27.64
N HIS A 1001 17.44 -59.54 -28.42
CA HIS A 1001 18.37 -59.77 -29.52
C HIS A 1001 19.84 -59.53 -29.14
N SER A 1002 20.12 -59.22 -27.87
CA SER A 1002 21.48 -58.92 -27.42
C SER A 1002 22.34 -60.18 -27.30
N GLU A 1003 23.24 -60.37 -28.27
CA GLU A 1003 24.26 -61.44 -28.24
C GLU A 1003 25.15 -61.36 -26.99
N LEU A 1004 25.51 -60.14 -26.57
CA LEU A 1004 26.37 -59.93 -25.39
C LEU A 1004 25.68 -60.36 -24.10
N VAL A 1005 24.42 -59.94 -23.89
CA VAL A 1005 23.68 -60.26 -22.66
C VAL A 1005 23.36 -61.75 -22.57
N VAL A 1006 22.96 -62.40 -23.66
CA VAL A 1006 22.71 -63.86 -23.64
C VAL A 1006 23.99 -64.64 -23.39
N HIS A 1007 25.10 -64.24 -24.01
CA HIS A 1007 26.41 -64.85 -23.77
C HIS A 1007 26.81 -64.73 -22.30
N ASP A 1008 26.79 -63.52 -21.75
CA ASP A 1008 27.21 -63.26 -20.36
C ASP A 1008 26.29 -63.95 -19.36
N LEU A 1009 24.99 -64.06 -19.66
CA LEU A 1009 24.02 -64.80 -18.83
C LEU A 1009 24.36 -66.29 -18.81
N MET A 1010 24.60 -66.89 -19.98
CA MET A 1010 24.93 -68.30 -20.09
C MET A 1010 26.27 -68.64 -19.41
N ASP A 1011 27.29 -67.80 -19.58
CA ASP A 1011 28.59 -67.96 -18.91
C ASP A 1011 28.47 -67.79 -17.38
N THR A 1012 27.69 -66.81 -16.92
CA THR A 1012 27.41 -66.61 -15.49
C THR A 1012 26.65 -67.79 -14.90
N CYS A 1013 25.64 -68.30 -15.59
CA CYS A 1013 24.89 -69.50 -15.19
C CYS A 1013 25.79 -70.74 -15.12
N LEU A 1014 26.70 -70.92 -16.08
CA LEU A 1014 27.67 -72.03 -16.07
C LEU A 1014 28.61 -71.94 -14.85
N LYS A 1015 29.09 -70.73 -14.50
CA LYS A 1015 29.93 -70.49 -13.31
C LYS A 1015 29.19 -70.64 -11.98
N ALA A 1016 27.86 -70.51 -11.98
CA ALA A 1016 27.00 -70.60 -10.81
C ALA A 1016 26.29 -71.96 -10.67
N ASP A 1017 26.59 -72.94 -11.54
CA ASP A 1017 25.92 -74.25 -11.62
C ASP A 1017 24.39 -74.16 -11.87
N LEU A 1018 23.94 -73.07 -12.52
CA LEU A 1018 22.55 -72.78 -12.87
C LEU A 1018 22.23 -73.22 -14.32
N HIS A 1019 22.35 -74.52 -14.58
CA HIS A 1019 22.36 -75.04 -15.96
C HIS A 1019 21.01 -74.90 -16.67
N ALA A 1020 19.91 -75.05 -15.94
CA ALA A 1020 18.57 -74.93 -16.48
C ALA A 1020 18.27 -73.49 -16.92
N GLU A 1021 18.62 -72.50 -16.10
CA GLU A 1021 18.44 -71.08 -16.44
C GLU A 1021 19.30 -70.67 -17.65
N GLY A 1022 20.55 -71.14 -17.73
CA GLY A 1022 21.42 -70.88 -18.87
C GLY A 1022 20.87 -71.46 -20.19
N LEU A 1023 20.32 -72.68 -20.15
CA LEU A 1023 19.68 -73.29 -21.33
C LEU A 1023 18.36 -72.61 -21.71
N ALA A 1024 17.59 -72.13 -20.73
CA ALA A 1024 16.38 -71.34 -20.98
C ALA A 1024 16.71 -70.00 -21.68
N ALA A 1025 17.80 -69.34 -21.28
CA ALA A 1025 18.30 -68.12 -21.93
C ALA A 1025 18.67 -68.36 -23.41
N TYR A 1026 19.39 -69.46 -23.69
CA TYR A 1026 19.71 -69.87 -25.06
C TYR A 1026 18.45 -70.10 -25.91
N GLN A 1027 17.49 -70.87 -25.40
CA GLN A 1027 16.24 -71.16 -26.12
C GLN A 1027 15.43 -69.89 -26.39
N ARG A 1028 15.41 -68.96 -25.43
CA ARG A 1028 14.76 -67.65 -25.59
C ARG A 1028 15.41 -66.85 -26.70
N PHE A 1029 16.74 -66.72 -26.69
CA PHE A 1029 17.47 -66.01 -27.73
C PHE A 1029 17.22 -66.61 -29.12
N CYS A 1030 17.27 -67.93 -29.26
CA CYS A 1030 16.94 -68.59 -30.54
C CYS A 1030 15.52 -68.26 -31.01
N ARG A 1031 14.54 -68.29 -30.10
CA ARG A 1031 13.12 -68.02 -30.42
C ARG A 1031 12.90 -66.59 -30.93
N PHE A 1032 13.55 -65.60 -30.32
CA PHE A 1032 13.36 -64.19 -30.67
C PHE A 1032 14.27 -63.74 -31.83
N SER A 1033 15.51 -64.23 -31.90
CA SER A 1033 16.52 -63.73 -32.85
C SER A 1033 16.50 -64.44 -34.21
N LEU A 1034 16.20 -65.74 -34.27
CA LEU A 1034 16.18 -66.49 -35.56
C LEU A 1034 15.15 -65.96 -36.57
N PRO A 1035 13.90 -65.62 -36.18
CA PRO A 1035 12.90 -65.11 -37.11
C PRO A 1035 13.19 -63.68 -37.61
N VAL A 1036 13.90 -62.88 -36.81
CA VAL A 1036 14.10 -61.43 -37.05
C VAL A 1036 15.43 -61.15 -37.76
N LEU A 1037 16.50 -61.85 -37.38
CA LEU A 1037 17.85 -61.58 -37.90
C LEU A 1037 18.22 -62.47 -39.09
N GLY A 1038 17.61 -63.65 -39.24
CA GLY A 1038 17.91 -64.57 -40.35
C GLY A 1038 19.35 -65.13 -40.36
N ILE A 1039 20.10 -64.95 -39.26
CA ILE A 1039 21.51 -65.35 -39.12
C ILE A 1039 21.61 -66.58 -38.20
N ALA A 1040 22.57 -67.46 -38.47
CA ALA A 1040 22.88 -68.61 -37.60
C ALA A 1040 23.34 -68.15 -36.20
N VAL A 1041 23.02 -68.92 -35.16
CA VAL A 1041 23.41 -68.58 -33.78
C VAL A 1041 24.95 -68.50 -33.69
N PRO A 1042 25.53 -67.44 -33.10
CA PRO A 1042 26.98 -67.31 -32.99
C PRO A 1042 27.64 -68.51 -32.31
N GLU A 1043 28.78 -68.97 -32.86
CA GLU A 1043 29.51 -70.17 -32.40
C GLU A 1043 29.83 -70.14 -30.89
N LYS A 1044 30.16 -68.96 -30.34
CA LYS A 1044 30.45 -68.78 -28.91
C LYS A 1044 29.23 -69.09 -28.01
N ILE A 1045 28.03 -68.74 -28.47
CA ILE A 1045 26.78 -69.02 -27.74
C ILE A 1045 26.43 -70.52 -27.86
N GLU A 1046 26.65 -71.13 -29.02
CA GLU A 1046 26.45 -72.58 -29.20
C GLU A 1046 27.39 -73.41 -28.30
N LEU A 1047 28.67 -73.03 -28.22
CA LEU A 1047 29.65 -73.69 -27.35
C LEU A 1047 29.26 -73.61 -25.87
N LEU A 1048 28.78 -72.45 -25.40
CA LEU A 1048 28.26 -72.32 -24.02
C LEU A 1048 27.03 -73.21 -23.78
N ALA A 1049 26.11 -73.30 -24.76
CA ALA A 1049 24.96 -74.21 -24.66
C ALA A 1049 25.38 -75.68 -24.57
N GLN A 1050 26.41 -76.09 -25.33
CA GLN A 1050 26.96 -77.44 -25.26
C GLN A 1050 27.59 -77.72 -23.88
N ARG A 1051 28.35 -76.77 -23.32
CA ARG A 1051 28.95 -76.89 -21.98
C ARG A 1051 27.90 -77.00 -20.88
N LEU A 1052 26.86 -76.17 -20.94
CA LEU A 1052 25.72 -76.21 -20.00
C LEU A 1052 24.96 -77.56 -20.06
N ARG A 1053 24.82 -78.18 -21.25
CA ARG A 1053 24.21 -79.52 -21.40
C ARG A 1053 25.05 -80.65 -20.80
N LYS A 1054 26.38 -80.48 -20.73
CA LYS A 1054 27.33 -81.53 -20.29
C LYS A 1054 27.58 -81.56 -18.78
N GLY A 1055 27.04 -80.62 -17.99
CA GLY A 1055 27.16 -80.70 -16.52
C GLY A 1055 28.49 -80.20 -15.93
N GLY A 1056 29.22 -79.31 -16.60
CA GLY A 1056 30.30 -78.54 -15.96
C GLY A 1056 31.65 -79.24 -15.71
N ASN A 1057 31.84 -80.51 -16.06
CA ASN A 1057 33.14 -81.18 -15.93
C ASN A 1057 33.85 -81.36 -17.28
N GLU A 1058 34.80 -80.46 -17.56
CA GLU A 1058 36.15 -80.79 -18.00
C GLU A 1058 37.15 -79.90 -17.23
#